data_AF-A0A8K0AF76-F1
#
_entry.id   AF-A0A8K0AF76-F1
#
_cell.length_a   1.000
_cell.length_b   1.000
_cell.length_c   1.000
_cell.angle_alpha   90.00
_cell.angle_beta   90.00
_cell.angle_gamma   90.00
#
_symmetry.space_group_name_H-M   'P 1'
#
loop_
_entity.id
_entity.type
_entity.pdbx_description
1 polymer ?
#
loop_
_entity_poly.entity_id
_entity_poly.type
_entity_poly.pdbx_seq_one_letter_code
_entity_poly.pdbx_strand_id
1 'polypeptide(L)'
;MSGIDDTSAQVTKFEQRPWSIVLTETVTTHKTVTMEYTLDFRLEGTVSITLKENNARIYNKTKIKSVDVSDLYQKEKTVTGPGGKKSVQLTNEGIFEASTDMDQEVTVEEPDPEKLMKMMHNALLRDSSAKIVDEVKGKPALSKLLEVMSSVQVISEEQLNTVEEQLNTVEQLNTVEEQLNTVEQLNTVDQKPSVKEGVDNLVSLLENAEPEEFLLFVDFLKKKRYNVLVELLDCRSMYPGCVRHISNLSGVVDHYFVTKKESEVKNSLESARGPRVIIHGMPGSGKTQLAIKVASDYARIHPHSVVWAIDGSSQNNLNTGILDLQGILSGEADKHVGRNIFQNLASRWKHFLLLINDLSPKVEIPPQLLRSSAKLIVTTQDSLLAFEDVTNIPQDGFTEDEAVKFLSSQMPPETSTEQMRELANVFSCLPLGLAAARASIYRCSMTVEGYRRQLQGGREAMEALIRGEDSWLQMHYKKEHQEAARNIFAALQLAVDKLDDQWDPGEKTFKVMLQHCAFLEPDNIPVLILKAALTDSSMIGSEAHFTERMKMFSLGSIDGEGVKRRLTIHGVTQRALRLQMDKEQQTACINKVLQILVKFFSKDTMYSEMYKFSVALMPHVEAVLKHADKLKLGPEYLLMKARLLMVCGHLLIQKGTSALSHEFLTKANKLFLQFVGLPGLDIDPAQSTYPNYDSISKELYKALTDTSRSLTDSYIQETVVSRVITKQHLRVLSDKLEDEDRETLTNMVDNVEPLTMEMYRKLVDTKLAIPVKTLKKIFLLELYMYINFERIIVARLYDYSKSEIPDFSLYIVLQIVQQGSYIYQRVKEYLRDRKPTIILHLKVMTCLFNEILAIKETVKFYDFGLLMSEGVDILTTLSCYEKLLKCYVFLVDDGEAGENSDFITKGEEMCKKLLELAESEVKAGNPPLNLAQYYVTIAMFKAIFWTRKVEEENHVGKQKEAAEMLWKAYRVELKIKREEYHPTLGEALMGLIHVRIAQNELGRARVCARRLLELTQDHWSDVWLTAAEEALAKVRSMIVVRAFKQNMEEQKSKLKVTTV
;
A
#
# COMPACT_ATOMS: atom_id res chain seq x y z
N MET A 1 -32.99 -18.60 30.76
CA MET A 1 -31.67 -19.22 31.03
C MET A 1 -31.26 -18.85 32.43
N SER A 2 -31.25 -19.80 33.36
CA SER A 2 -30.72 -19.62 34.72
C SER A 2 -30.16 -20.96 35.18
N GLY A 3 -28.85 -21.00 35.46
CA GLY A 3 -28.12 -22.18 35.94
C GLY A 3 -26.79 -22.35 35.20
N ILE A 4 -25.70 -21.90 35.81
CA ILE A 4 -24.33 -22.24 35.42
C ILE A 4 -23.67 -22.77 36.69
N ASP A 5 -23.20 -24.01 36.65
CA ASP A 5 -22.26 -24.56 37.64
C ASP A 5 -20.88 -24.66 36.96
N ASP A 6 -19.85 -24.10 37.60
CA ASP A 6 -18.46 -24.06 37.12
C ASP A 6 -17.62 -25.18 37.76
N THR A 7 -16.78 -25.87 36.99
CA THR A 7 -15.70 -26.73 37.53
C THR A 7 -14.36 -26.66 36.80
N SER A 8 -13.31 -26.42 37.62
CA SER A 8 -11.85 -26.64 37.58
C SER A 8 -11.02 -26.33 36.31
N ALA A 9 -10.09 -25.38 36.45
CA ALA A 9 -8.99 -25.08 35.53
C ALA A 9 -7.61 -25.49 36.11
N GLN A 10 -6.68 -25.96 35.28
CA GLN A 10 -5.25 -26.13 35.63
C GLN A 10 -4.40 -25.09 34.87
N VAL A 11 -3.46 -24.43 35.55
CA VAL A 11 -2.60 -23.36 35.01
C VAL A 11 -1.12 -23.66 35.30
N THR A 12 -0.23 -23.40 34.34
CA THR A 12 1.24 -23.56 34.52
C THR A 12 1.95 -22.25 34.16
N LYS A 13 2.62 -21.60 35.11
CA LYS A 13 3.22 -20.25 34.96
C LYS A 13 4.69 -20.31 34.51
N PHE A 14 5.11 -19.40 33.61
CA PHE A 14 6.52 -19.07 33.31
C PHE A 14 6.79 -17.59 33.63
N GLU A 15 7.93 -17.27 34.26
CA GLU A 15 8.34 -15.88 34.54
C GLU A 15 9.10 -15.26 33.35
N GLN A 16 8.58 -14.14 32.81
CA GLN A 16 9.28 -13.23 31.90
C GLN A 16 9.01 -11.76 32.31
N ARG A 17 9.78 -10.80 31.76
CA ARG A 17 9.66 -9.36 32.05
C ARG A 17 8.25 -8.84 31.68
N PRO A 18 7.69 -7.83 32.39
CA PRO A 18 6.25 -7.49 32.30
C PRO A 18 5.72 -7.05 30.92
N TRP A 19 6.61 -6.71 29.98
CA TRP A 19 6.25 -6.20 28.63
C TRP A 19 6.79 -7.07 27.48
N SER A 20 7.39 -8.23 27.75
CA SER A 20 7.69 -9.21 26.70
C SER A 20 6.41 -9.94 26.31
N ILE A 21 6.07 -9.88 25.02
CA ILE A 21 4.89 -10.48 24.37
C ILE A 21 4.64 -11.89 24.93
N VAL A 22 3.56 -12.03 25.70
CA VAL A 22 3.13 -13.29 26.32
C VAL A 22 2.60 -14.21 25.22
N LEU A 23 3.22 -15.39 25.09
CA LEU A 23 2.74 -16.48 24.24
C LEU A 23 1.47 -17.08 24.85
N THR A 24 0.51 -17.41 23.98
CA THR A 24 -0.85 -17.89 24.27
C THR A 24 -0.91 -19.00 25.34
N GLU A 25 -1.82 -18.84 26.32
CA GLU A 25 -2.27 -19.92 27.21
C GLU A 25 -3.56 -20.53 26.68
N THR A 26 -3.66 -21.86 26.71
CA THR A 26 -4.87 -22.60 26.33
C THR A 26 -5.54 -23.11 27.60
N VAL A 27 -6.78 -22.70 27.85
CA VAL A 27 -7.62 -23.22 28.95
C VAL A 27 -8.81 -23.93 28.35
N THR A 28 -8.91 -25.24 28.57
CA THR A 28 -10.07 -26.03 28.14
C THR A 28 -11.15 -25.95 29.21
N THR A 29 -12.32 -25.38 28.88
CA THR A 29 -13.49 -25.35 29.77
C THR A 29 -14.64 -26.16 29.17
N HIS A 30 -15.31 -26.92 30.04
CA HIS A 30 -16.43 -27.79 29.66
C HIS A 30 -17.74 -27.10 30.01
N LYS A 31 -18.56 -26.74 29.02
CA LYS A 31 -19.84 -26.05 29.26
C LYS A 31 -21.00 -26.80 28.62
N THR A 32 -22.08 -26.98 29.38
CA THR A 32 -23.32 -27.59 28.92
C THR A 32 -24.44 -26.56 28.99
N VAL A 33 -25.16 -26.36 27.89
CA VAL A 33 -26.31 -25.45 27.83
C VAL A 33 -27.56 -26.23 27.48
N THR A 34 -28.59 -26.05 28.31
CA THR A 34 -29.89 -26.71 28.18
C THR A 34 -30.97 -25.68 27.82
N MET A 35 -31.75 -25.93 26.77
CA MET A 35 -32.80 -25.01 26.29
C MET A 35 -34.04 -25.80 25.84
N GLU A 36 -35.20 -25.45 26.39
CA GLU A 36 -36.49 -26.05 26.02
C GLU A 36 -37.01 -25.45 24.69
N TYR A 37 -37.64 -26.27 23.86
CA TYR A 37 -38.28 -25.81 22.62
C TYR A 37 -39.61 -26.55 22.35
N THR A 38 -40.47 -25.86 21.58
CA THR A 38 -41.70 -26.41 21.00
C THR A 38 -41.66 -26.18 19.49
N LEU A 39 -41.84 -27.24 18.70
CA LEU A 39 -41.92 -27.19 17.23
C LEU A 39 -43.29 -27.68 16.75
N ASP A 40 -44.02 -26.78 16.09
CA ASP A 40 -45.30 -27.08 15.46
C ASP A 40 -45.12 -27.33 13.95
N PHE A 41 -45.44 -28.54 13.50
CA PHE A 41 -45.43 -28.92 12.09
C PHE A 41 -46.86 -29.01 11.55
N ARG A 42 -47.08 -28.44 10.36
CA ARG A 42 -48.34 -28.57 9.63
C ARG A 42 -48.10 -29.38 8.35
N LEU A 43 -48.69 -30.57 8.28
CA LEU A 43 -48.58 -31.45 7.11
C LEU A 43 -49.84 -31.38 6.24
N GLU A 44 -49.65 -31.05 4.96
CA GLU A 44 -50.70 -30.96 3.93
C GLU A 44 -50.27 -31.70 2.65
N GLY A 45 -51.14 -32.58 2.13
CA GLY A 45 -50.94 -33.25 0.84
C GLY A 45 -51.44 -34.70 0.77
N THR A 46 -51.20 -35.34 -0.38
CA THR A 46 -51.48 -36.77 -0.62
C THR A 46 -50.17 -37.55 -0.74
N VAL A 47 -50.06 -38.67 -0.04
CA VAL A 47 -48.93 -39.60 -0.15
C VAL A 47 -49.32 -40.73 -1.09
N SER A 48 -48.56 -40.88 -2.18
CA SER A 48 -48.73 -41.99 -3.14
C SER A 48 -47.67 -43.05 -2.90
N ILE A 49 -48.10 -44.25 -2.55
CA ILE A 49 -47.21 -45.41 -2.42
C ILE A 49 -47.29 -46.20 -3.73
N THR A 50 -46.13 -46.35 -4.37
CA THR A 50 -45.97 -47.10 -5.61
C THR A 50 -45.32 -48.44 -5.28
N LEU A 51 -46.09 -49.51 -5.37
CA LEU A 51 -45.58 -50.87 -5.23
C LEU A 51 -45.17 -51.41 -6.60
N LYS A 52 -43.89 -51.74 -6.74
CA LYS A 52 -43.34 -52.46 -7.89
C LYS A 52 -43.03 -53.89 -7.47
N GLU A 53 -43.69 -54.84 -8.12
CA GLU A 53 -43.48 -56.26 -7.88
C GLU A 53 -42.34 -56.74 -8.80
N ASN A 54 -41.17 -57.02 -8.22
CA ASN A 54 -39.99 -57.47 -8.97
C ASN A 54 -40.05 -58.99 -9.15
N ASN A 55 -40.71 -59.46 -10.22
CA ASN A 55 -40.54 -60.83 -10.69
C ASN A 55 -39.73 -60.83 -11.99
N ALA A 56 -38.61 -61.56 -11.98
CA ALA A 56 -37.51 -61.44 -12.94
C ALA A 56 -37.82 -61.90 -14.38
N ARG A 57 -39.06 -62.27 -14.73
CA ARG A 57 -39.44 -62.57 -16.13
C ARG A 57 -40.89 -62.17 -16.38
N ILE A 58 -41.06 -61.17 -17.26
CA ILE A 58 -42.28 -60.72 -17.97
C ILE A 58 -43.11 -59.61 -17.27
N TYR A 59 -43.08 -58.40 -17.89
CA TYR A 59 -43.86 -57.16 -17.68
C TYR A 59 -44.10 -56.62 -16.24
N ASN A 60 -43.41 -55.52 -15.90
CA ASN A 60 -43.59 -54.73 -14.67
C ASN A 60 -45.00 -54.12 -14.57
N LYS A 61 -45.86 -54.67 -13.71
CA LYS A 61 -47.12 -54.03 -13.30
C LYS A 61 -46.84 -53.13 -12.09
N THR A 62 -47.05 -51.82 -12.26
CA THR A 62 -46.94 -50.85 -11.17
C THR A 62 -48.33 -50.55 -10.62
N LYS A 63 -48.55 -50.69 -9.31
CA LYS A 63 -49.81 -50.30 -8.67
C LYS A 63 -49.55 -49.12 -7.75
N ILE A 64 -50.16 -47.98 -8.07
CA ILE A 64 -50.08 -46.75 -7.27
C ILE A 64 -51.35 -46.66 -6.44
N LYS A 65 -51.20 -46.46 -5.13
CA LYS A 65 -52.31 -46.13 -4.23
C LYS A 65 -51.97 -44.81 -3.54
N SER A 66 -52.80 -43.80 -3.73
CA SER A 66 -52.69 -42.51 -3.04
C SER A 66 -53.65 -42.46 -1.85
N VAL A 67 -53.19 -41.91 -0.74
CA VAL A 67 -53.97 -41.66 0.48
C VAL A 67 -53.69 -40.23 0.94
N ASP A 68 -54.72 -39.51 1.37
CA ASP A 68 -54.57 -38.15 1.92
C ASP A 68 -53.86 -38.23 3.28
N VAL A 69 -52.93 -37.31 3.56
CA VAL A 69 -52.17 -37.29 4.81
C VAL A 69 -53.10 -37.21 6.02
N SER A 70 -54.26 -36.56 5.90
CA SER A 70 -55.25 -36.50 6.97
C SER A 70 -55.90 -37.85 7.30
N ASP A 71 -55.96 -38.79 6.36
CA ASP A 71 -56.50 -40.13 6.57
C ASP A 71 -55.47 -41.09 7.20
N LEU A 72 -54.17 -40.78 7.13
CA LEU A 72 -53.10 -41.57 7.74
C LEU A 72 -52.96 -41.34 9.25
N TYR A 73 -53.40 -40.18 9.74
CA TYR A 73 -53.24 -39.75 11.15
C TYR A 73 -54.60 -39.54 11.85
N GLN A 74 -55.49 -40.54 11.76
CA GLN A 74 -56.88 -40.46 12.29
C GLN A 74 -57.02 -40.16 13.80
N LYS A 75 -55.94 -40.24 14.57
CA LYS A 75 -55.94 -40.02 16.04
C LYS A 75 -55.52 -38.60 16.46
N GLU A 76 -55.02 -37.77 15.55
CA GLU A 76 -54.56 -36.42 15.89
C GLU A 76 -55.53 -35.33 15.44
N LYS A 77 -55.47 -34.15 16.07
CA LYS A 77 -56.35 -33.02 15.78
C LYS A 77 -56.17 -32.56 14.34
N THR A 78 -57.11 -32.96 13.47
CA THR A 78 -57.21 -32.47 12.11
C THR A 78 -57.78 -31.05 12.14
N VAL A 79 -57.04 -30.09 11.59
CA VAL A 79 -57.46 -28.69 11.49
C VAL A 79 -57.88 -28.43 10.06
N THR A 80 -59.09 -27.88 9.85
CA THR A 80 -59.56 -27.53 8.50
C THR A 80 -59.19 -26.09 8.22
N GLY A 81 -58.35 -25.85 7.21
CA GLY A 81 -57.93 -24.50 6.82
C GLY A 81 -59.01 -23.73 6.04
N PRO A 82 -58.81 -22.41 5.80
CA PRO A 82 -59.79 -21.52 5.14
C PRO A 82 -60.19 -21.91 3.70
N GLY A 83 -59.60 -22.96 3.12
CA GLY A 83 -59.94 -23.50 1.80
C GLY A 83 -60.53 -24.92 1.83
N GLY A 84 -60.98 -25.42 2.99
CA GLY A 84 -61.59 -26.75 3.11
C GLY A 84 -60.60 -27.93 3.08
N LYS A 85 -59.29 -27.67 2.94
CA LYS A 85 -58.24 -28.70 3.04
C LYS A 85 -58.00 -29.09 4.50
N LYS A 86 -57.94 -30.40 4.76
CA LYS A 86 -57.63 -30.97 6.07
C LYS A 86 -56.11 -31.02 6.24
N SER A 87 -55.60 -30.52 7.36
CA SER A 87 -54.20 -30.66 7.75
C SER A 87 -54.05 -31.26 9.13
N VAL A 88 -52.92 -31.93 9.35
CA VAL A 88 -52.56 -32.52 10.64
C VAL A 88 -51.51 -31.62 11.27
N GLN A 89 -51.76 -31.18 12.50
CA GLN A 89 -50.82 -30.37 13.28
C GLN A 89 -50.11 -31.28 14.31
N LEU A 90 -48.80 -31.41 14.16
CA LEU A 90 -47.93 -32.17 15.06
C LEU A 90 -47.12 -31.18 15.91
N THR A 91 -47.23 -31.27 17.23
CA THR A 91 -46.44 -30.47 18.16
C THR A 91 -45.40 -31.36 18.82
N ASN A 92 -44.11 -31.02 18.70
CA ASN A 92 -43.02 -31.71 19.36
C ASN A 92 -42.33 -30.76 20.36
N GLU A 93 -42.38 -31.12 21.64
CA GLU A 93 -41.73 -30.40 22.72
C GLU A 93 -40.53 -31.20 23.23
N GLY A 94 -39.41 -30.52 23.45
CA GLY A 94 -38.18 -31.18 23.88
C GLY A 94 -37.19 -30.23 24.54
N ILE A 95 -36.17 -30.84 25.14
CA ILE A 95 -35.07 -30.14 25.80
C ILE A 95 -33.82 -30.39 24.95
N PHE A 96 -33.24 -29.32 24.42
CA PHE A 96 -31.97 -29.35 23.71
C PHE A 96 -30.83 -29.17 24.71
N GLU A 97 -29.94 -30.15 24.80
CA GLU A 97 -28.80 -30.13 25.71
C GLU A 97 -27.53 -30.29 24.88
N ALA A 98 -26.66 -29.28 24.88
CA ALA A 98 -25.42 -29.29 24.11
C ALA A 98 -24.24 -29.04 25.04
N SER A 99 -23.31 -29.99 25.07
CA SER A 99 -22.00 -29.87 25.73
C SER A 99 -20.94 -29.55 24.69
N THR A 100 -20.13 -28.52 24.92
CA THR A 100 -18.98 -28.20 24.06
C THR A 100 -17.72 -28.10 24.89
N ASP A 101 -16.69 -28.84 24.49
CA ASP A 101 -15.29 -28.52 24.82
C ASP A 101 -14.91 -27.25 24.09
N MET A 102 -14.70 -26.17 24.84
CA MET A 102 -14.10 -24.96 24.28
C MET A 102 -12.66 -24.90 24.75
N ASP A 103 -11.73 -25.13 23.82
CA ASP A 103 -10.39 -24.58 23.94
C ASP A 103 -10.54 -23.07 23.84
N GLN A 104 -10.59 -22.39 24.99
CA GLN A 104 -10.37 -20.96 25.00
C GLN A 104 -8.87 -20.75 24.87
N GLU A 105 -8.43 -20.26 23.71
CA GLU A 105 -7.31 -19.33 23.73
C GLU A 105 -7.72 -18.24 24.70
N VAL A 106 -7.08 -18.21 25.86
CA VAL A 106 -7.09 -17.01 26.66
C VAL A 106 -6.19 -16.07 25.90
N THR A 107 -6.78 -15.32 24.97
CA THR A 107 -6.21 -14.06 24.55
C THR A 107 -6.08 -13.26 25.83
N VAL A 108 -4.87 -13.26 26.40
CA VAL A 108 -4.47 -12.18 27.29
C VAL A 108 -4.66 -10.96 26.42
N GLU A 109 -5.74 -10.21 26.66
CA GLU A 109 -5.98 -8.96 25.95
C GLU A 109 -4.67 -8.20 26.01
N GLU A 110 -4.10 -7.91 24.83
CA GLU A 110 -2.94 -7.03 24.78
C GLU A 110 -3.31 -5.80 25.60
N PRO A 111 -2.49 -5.43 26.59
CA PRO A 111 -2.83 -4.29 27.42
C PRO A 111 -3.09 -3.11 26.51
N ASP A 112 -4.24 -2.47 26.71
CA ASP A 112 -4.64 -1.26 26.01
C ASP A 112 -3.42 -0.33 25.82
N PRO A 113 -3.14 0.17 24.62
CA PRO A 113 -1.98 1.00 24.32
C PRO A 113 -1.70 2.10 25.35
N GLU A 114 -2.73 2.73 25.94
CA GLU A 114 -2.57 3.70 27.02
C GLU A 114 -1.96 3.08 28.29
N LYS A 115 -2.44 1.90 28.69
CA LYS A 115 -1.90 1.13 29.81
C LYS A 115 -0.46 0.70 29.54
N LEU A 116 -0.13 0.29 28.32
CA LEU A 116 1.24 -0.08 27.94
C LEU A 116 2.18 1.14 27.97
N MET A 117 1.74 2.29 27.47
CA MET A 117 2.48 3.55 27.59
C MET A 117 2.75 3.91 29.05
N LYS A 118 1.71 3.88 29.90
CA LYS A 118 1.83 4.18 31.34
C LYS A 118 2.81 3.23 32.04
N MET A 119 2.78 1.94 31.71
CA MET A 119 3.75 0.96 32.22
C MET A 119 5.19 1.30 31.81
N MET A 120 5.40 1.73 30.57
CA MET A 120 6.73 2.13 30.07
C MET A 120 7.22 3.45 30.68
N HIS A 121 6.34 4.44 30.84
CA HIS A 121 6.64 5.71 31.52
C HIS A 121 7.09 5.45 32.95
N ASN A 122 6.33 4.63 33.68
CA ASN A 122 6.63 4.30 35.07
C ASN A 122 7.94 3.50 35.20
N ALA A 123 8.21 2.57 34.27
CA ALA A 123 9.48 1.86 34.23
C ALA A 123 10.67 2.82 34.04
N LEU A 124 10.58 3.75 33.08
CA LEU A 124 11.63 4.74 32.82
C LEU A 124 11.85 5.70 33.99
N LEU A 125 10.77 6.16 34.62
CA LEU A 125 10.83 7.01 35.80
C LEU A 125 11.55 6.30 36.95
N ARG A 126 11.23 5.03 37.20
CA ARG A 126 11.90 4.22 38.24
C ARG A 126 13.37 4.00 37.94
N ASP A 127 13.70 3.60 36.71
CA ASP A 127 15.06 3.30 36.27
C ASP A 127 15.94 4.57 36.20
N SER A 128 15.33 5.74 36.00
CA SER A 128 16.03 7.03 35.86
C SER A 128 15.98 7.90 37.11
N SER A 129 15.22 7.52 38.15
CA SER A 129 15.03 8.29 39.40
C SER A 129 16.34 8.84 39.98
N ALA A 130 17.36 8.00 40.15
CA ALA A 130 18.66 8.41 40.68
C ALA A 130 19.38 9.45 39.81
N LYS A 131 19.25 9.35 38.47
CA LYS A 131 19.84 10.30 37.52
C LYS A 131 19.06 11.62 37.48
N ILE A 132 17.73 11.59 37.66
CA ILE A 132 16.90 12.79 37.79
C ILE A 132 17.29 13.55 39.07
N VAL A 133 17.48 12.84 40.19
CA VAL A 133 18.03 13.43 41.43
C VAL A 133 19.37 14.09 41.17
N ASP A 134 20.23 13.44 40.37
CA ASP A 134 21.55 13.97 40.08
C ASP A 134 21.55 15.24 39.20
N GLU A 135 20.59 15.36 38.28
CA GLU A 135 20.46 16.51 37.38
C GLU A 135 19.72 17.69 38.04
N VAL A 136 18.85 17.42 39.02
CA VAL A 136 18.03 18.40 39.74
C VAL A 136 18.68 18.78 41.08
N LYS A 137 20.02 18.73 41.19
CA LYS A 137 20.80 19.09 42.41
C LYS A 137 20.70 20.59 42.74
N GLY A 138 19.54 21.02 43.26
CA GLY A 138 19.31 22.36 43.79
C GLY A 138 17.83 22.74 43.82
N LYS A 139 17.39 23.36 44.93
CA LYS A 139 16.01 23.90 45.11
C LYS A 139 15.55 24.82 43.95
N PRO A 140 16.40 25.67 43.32
CA PRO A 140 15.99 26.47 42.17
C PRO A 140 15.67 25.65 40.93
N ALA A 141 16.34 24.52 40.72
CA ALA A 141 16.08 23.63 39.59
C ALA A 141 14.78 22.84 39.79
N LEU A 142 14.54 22.36 41.02
CA LEU A 142 13.32 21.63 41.39
C LEU A 142 12.07 22.52 41.39
N SER A 143 12.14 23.70 42.00
CA SER A 143 11.04 24.68 42.01
C SER A 143 10.68 25.12 40.59
N LYS A 144 11.69 25.34 39.73
CA LYS A 144 11.46 25.61 38.31
C LYS A 144 10.85 24.42 37.56
N LEU A 145 11.14 23.18 37.95
CA LEU A 145 10.51 21.98 37.38
C LEU A 145 9.03 21.87 37.80
N LEU A 146 8.70 22.20 39.05
CA LEU A 146 7.34 22.20 39.58
C LEU A 146 6.48 23.31 38.98
N GLU A 147 7.03 24.52 38.85
CA GLU A 147 6.39 25.63 38.12
C GLU A 147 6.07 25.21 36.67
N VAL A 148 6.97 24.45 36.06
CA VAL A 148 6.77 23.88 34.74
C VAL A 148 5.61 22.87 34.73
N MET A 149 5.59 21.90 35.65
CA MET A 149 4.52 20.90 35.72
C MET A 149 3.14 21.53 35.92
N SER A 150 3.03 22.57 36.75
CA SER A 150 1.79 23.35 36.91
C SER A 150 1.39 24.07 35.61
N SER A 151 2.36 24.68 34.91
CA SER A 151 2.09 25.41 33.66
C SER A 151 1.57 24.54 32.50
N VAL A 152 1.89 23.23 32.50
CA VAL A 152 1.36 22.24 31.53
C VAL A 152 0.23 21.39 32.11
N GLN A 153 -0.35 21.77 33.27
CA GLN A 153 -1.46 21.08 33.94
C GLN A 153 -1.18 19.62 34.30
N VAL A 154 0.09 19.23 34.42
CA VAL A 154 0.50 17.89 34.85
C VAL A 154 0.20 17.69 36.34
N ILE A 155 0.16 18.79 37.10
CA ILE A 155 -0.20 18.83 38.51
C ILE A 155 -1.17 19.99 38.74
N SER A 156 -2.12 19.79 39.66
CA SER A 156 -3.02 20.85 40.11
C SER A 156 -2.28 21.90 40.95
N GLU A 157 -2.84 23.11 41.02
CA GLU A 157 -2.33 24.20 41.88
C GLU A 157 -2.29 23.79 43.36
N GLU A 158 -3.21 22.92 43.80
CA GLU A 158 -3.25 22.36 45.15
C GLU A 158 -2.09 21.38 45.42
N GLN A 159 -1.76 20.52 44.45
CA GLN A 159 -0.59 19.63 44.52
C GLN A 159 0.73 20.41 44.47
N LEU A 160 0.81 21.46 43.65
CA LEU A 160 1.96 22.37 43.60
C LEU A 160 2.22 22.98 44.99
N ASN A 161 1.18 23.59 45.58
CA ASN A 161 1.26 24.23 46.89
C ASN A 161 1.69 23.24 47.99
N THR A 162 1.20 22.00 47.94
CA THR A 162 1.58 20.94 48.89
C THR A 162 3.07 20.61 48.81
N VAL A 163 3.62 20.48 47.60
CA VAL A 163 5.05 20.17 47.41
C VAL A 163 5.93 21.38 47.76
N GLU A 164 5.50 22.60 47.43
CA GLU A 164 6.21 23.83 47.83
C GLU A 164 6.20 24.05 49.34
N GLU A 165 5.08 23.76 50.02
CA GLU A 165 4.96 23.86 51.48
C GLU A 165 5.87 22.84 52.18
N GLN A 166 5.96 21.61 51.66
CA GLN A 166 6.92 20.60 52.14
C GLN A 166 8.37 21.07 51.94
N LEU A 167 8.72 21.65 50.78
CA LEU A 167 10.06 22.18 50.49
C LEU A 167 10.44 23.42 51.33
N ASN A 168 9.46 24.22 51.74
CA ASN A 168 9.66 25.41 52.59
C ASN A 168 9.75 25.03 54.07
N THR A 169 9.03 24.00 54.51
CA THR A 169 9.13 23.46 55.88
C THR A 169 10.54 22.89 56.16
N VAL A 170 11.17 22.27 55.16
CA VAL A 170 12.56 21.78 55.22
C VAL A 170 13.57 22.92 55.42
N GLU A 171 13.35 24.07 54.79
CA GLU A 171 14.24 25.23 54.89
C GLU A 171 14.11 25.92 56.25
N GLN A 172 12.90 26.00 56.81
CA GLN A 172 12.69 26.50 58.17
C GLN A 172 13.40 25.60 59.20
N LEU A 173 13.40 24.28 59.00
CA LEU A 173 14.13 23.35 59.88
C LEU A 173 15.66 23.46 59.75
N ASN A 174 16.19 23.61 58.52
CA ASN A 174 17.64 23.81 58.30
C ASN A 174 18.14 25.18 58.83
N THR A 175 17.33 26.24 58.70
CA THR A 175 17.66 27.58 59.23
C THR A 175 17.63 27.62 60.75
N VAL A 176 16.75 26.83 61.38
CA VAL A 176 16.69 26.64 62.84
C VAL A 176 17.87 25.80 63.35
N GLU A 177 18.37 24.84 62.58
CA GLU A 177 19.57 24.03 62.92
C GLU A 177 20.88 24.85 62.84
N GLU A 178 21.00 25.78 61.87
CA GLU A 178 22.10 26.76 61.83
C GLU A 178 22.06 27.76 63.01
N GLN A 179 20.88 28.02 63.57
CA GLN A 179 20.69 28.90 64.73
C GLN A 179 20.80 28.19 66.09
N LEU A 180 20.70 26.86 66.15
CA LEU A 180 20.77 26.04 67.37
C LEU A 180 22.04 25.18 67.42
N ASN A 181 23.20 25.84 67.40
CA ASN A 181 24.48 25.20 67.61
C ASN A 181 24.86 25.19 69.10
N THR A 182 23.99 24.68 69.97
CA THR A 182 24.36 24.41 71.38
C THR A 182 23.46 23.35 72.04
N VAL A 183 24.13 22.28 72.49
CA VAL A 183 23.74 21.28 73.51
C VAL A 183 22.95 20.06 73.03
N GLU A 184 23.69 18.95 72.98
CA GLU A 184 23.34 17.56 73.30
C GLU A 184 21.87 17.27 73.65
N GLN A 185 21.08 16.88 72.65
CA GLN A 185 20.03 15.84 72.75
C GLN A 185 19.38 15.62 71.37
N LEU A 186 20.10 14.97 70.45
CA LEU A 186 19.54 14.48 69.19
C LEU A 186 20.01 13.04 68.92
N ASN A 187 19.46 12.11 69.70
CA ASN A 187 19.38 10.69 69.32
C ASN A 187 17.90 10.33 69.29
N THR A 188 17.16 10.85 68.29
CA THR A 188 15.88 10.33 67.74
C THR A 188 15.21 11.38 66.83
N VAL A 189 15.81 11.72 65.69
CA VAL A 189 15.07 12.25 64.52
C VAL A 189 15.82 11.79 63.27
N ASP A 190 15.44 10.62 62.75
CA ASP A 190 16.07 10.00 61.58
C ASP A 190 15.19 10.17 60.33
N GLN A 191 14.65 11.37 60.13
CA GLN A 191 13.88 11.73 58.92
C GLN A 191 14.15 13.20 58.55
N LYS A 192 15.26 13.45 57.85
CA LYS A 192 15.49 14.69 57.11
C LYS A 192 14.90 14.53 55.71
N PRO A 193 13.94 15.36 55.27
CA PRO A 193 13.53 15.36 53.87
C PRO A 193 14.63 15.99 53.02
N SER A 194 15.26 15.17 52.19
CA SER A 194 16.33 15.58 51.29
C SER A 194 15.76 16.00 49.93
N VAL A 195 16.56 16.67 49.08
CA VAL A 195 16.20 16.96 47.67
C VAL A 195 15.68 15.70 46.94
N LYS A 196 16.16 14.53 47.36
CA LYS A 196 15.66 13.22 46.93
C LYS A 196 14.17 13.02 47.21
N GLU A 197 13.66 13.42 48.37
CA GLU A 197 12.23 13.29 48.72
C GLU A 197 11.34 14.20 47.86
N GLY A 198 11.83 15.40 47.52
CA GLY A 198 11.16 16.28 46.56
C GLY A 198 11.13 15.70 45.14
N VAL A 199 12.21 15.02 44.72
CA VAL A 199 12.27 14.31 43.43
C VAL A 199 11.42 13.04 43.46
N ASP A 200 11.38 12.30 44.56
CA ASP A 200 10.55 11.10 44.73
C ASP A 200 9.06 11.47 44.68
N ASN A 201 8.66 12.60 45.27
CA ASN A 201 7.32 13.16 45.13
C ASN A 201 7.01 13.55 43.68
N LEU A 202 7.94 14.20 42.99
CA LEU A 202 7.81 14.55 41.57
C LEU A 202 7.66 13.30 40.68
N VAL A 203 8.46 12.26 40.93
CA VAL A 203 8.36 10.96 40.25
C VAL A 203 7.00 10.33 40.53
N SER A 204 6.51 10.36 41.77
CA SER A 204 5.19 9.82 42.13
C SER A 204 4.04 10.55 41.42
N LEU A 205 4.15 11.87 41.21
CA LEU A 205 3.16 12.65 40.47
C LEU A 205 3.18 12.27 38.98
N LEU A 206 4.37 12.14 38.39
CA LEU A 206 4.53 11.70 37.00
C LEU A 206 4.12 10.24 36.76
N GLU A 207 4.27 9.35 37.74
CA GLU A 207 3.80 7.95 37.64
C GLU A 207 2.27 7.84 37.54
N ASN A 208 1.56 8.85 38.07
CA ASN A 208 0.11 8.92 38.06
C ASN A 208 -0.44 9.71 36.88
N ALA A 209 0.37 10.59 36.27
CA ALA A 209 0.01 11.39 35.11
C ALA A 209 -0.46 10.53 33.95
N GLU A 210 -1.38 11.07 33.16
CA GLU A 210 -1.78 10.41 31.92
C GLU A 210 -0.65 10.46 30.88
N PRO A 211 -0.54 9.47 29.98
CA PRO A 211 0.57 9.40 29.02
C PRO A 211 0.79 10.69 28.22
N GLU A 212 -0.29 11.41 27.95
CA GLU A 212 -0.29 12.67 27.20
C GLU A 212 0.32 13.82 28.01
N GLU A 213 -0.04 13.91 29.29
CA GLU A 213 0.50 14.89 30.24
C GLU A 213 2.00 14.65 30.46
N PHE A 214 2.39 13.38 30.59
CA PHE A 214 3.80 12.98 30.69
C PHE A 214 4.61 13.42 29.46
N LEU A 215 4.07 13.20 28.24
CA LEU A 215 4.75 13.60 27.01
C LEU A 215 4.79 15.12 26.79
N LEU A 216 3.74 15.83 27.21
CA LEU A 216 3.73 17.30 27.23
C LEU A 216 4.79 17.85 28.17
N PHE A 217 4.97 17.23 29.34
CA PHE A 217 6.05 17.54 30.27
C PHE A 217 7.44 17.36 29.62
N VAL A 218 7.69 16.21 28.98
CA VAL A 218 8.95 15.94 28.25
C VAL A 218 9.21 16.98 27.15
N ASP A 219 8.18 17.34 26.39
CA ASP A 219 8.28 18.35 25.34
C ASP A 219 8.59 19.75 25.90
N PHE A 220 8.05 20.06 27.06
CA PHE A 220 8.34 21.30 27.75
C PHE A 220 9.78 21.33 28.26
N LEU A 221 10.29 20.22 28.83
CA LEU A 221 11.70 20.07 29.22
C LEU A 221 12.62 20.34 28.02
N LYS A 222 12.28 19.81 26.84
CA LYS A 222 12.98 20.06 25.58
C LYS A 222 12.96 21.53 25.19
N LYS A 223 11.80 22.21 25.30
CA LYS A 223 11.66 23.65 25.01
C LYS A 223 12.51 24.52 25.94
N LYS A 224 12.68 24.11 27.20
CA LYS A 224 13.54 24.77 28.19
C LYS A 224 15.01 24.33 28.12
N ARG A 225 15.37 23.45 27.17
CA ARG A 225 16.73 22.93 26.92
C ARG A 225 17.30 22.02 28.03
N TYR A 226 16.46 21.30 28.75
CA TYR A 226 16.88 20.24 29.69
C TYR A 226 17.20 18.93 28.93
N ASN A 227 18.19 18.96 28.04
CA ASN A 227 18.45 17.88 27.08
C ASN A 227 18.75 16.53 27.77
N VAL A 228 19.47 16.55 28.90
CA VAL A 228 19.82 15.33 29.66
C VAL A 228 18.55 14.64 30.20
N LEU A 229 17.61 15.41 30.77
CA LEU A 229 16.33 14.85 31.24
C LEU A 229 15.46 14.36 30.08
N VAL A 230 15.50 15.03 28.93
CA VAL A 230 14.76 14.60 27.73
C VAL A 230 15.31 13.27 27.21
N GLU A 231 16.63 13.11 27.13
CA GLU A 231 17.24 11.82 26.73
C GLU A 231 16.91 10.68 27.69
N LEU A 232 16.70 10.98 28.98
CA LEU A 232 16.32 10.01 29.99
C LEU A 232 14.83 9.64 29.97
N LEU A 233 13.94 10.60 29.66
CA LEU A 233 12.50 10.45 29.81
C LEU A 233 11.73 10.25 28.48
N ASP A 234 12.34 10.57 27.32
CA ASP A 234 11.69 10.40 26.02
C ASP A 234 11.69 8.92 25.56
N CYS A 235 10.61 8.20 25.90
CA CYS A 235 10.36 6.81 25.53
C CYS A 235 9.88 6.62 24.08
N ARG A 236 9.66 7.68 23.29
CA ARG A 236 8.94 7.55 22.01
C ARG A 236 9.62 6.58 21.02
N SER A 237 10.95 6.47 21.09
CA SER A 237 11.74 5.53 20.29
C SER A 237 11.57 4.07 20.74
N MET A 238 11.24 3.85 22.02
CA MET A 238 11.12 2.55 22.67
C MET A 238 9.72 1.94 22.54
N TYR A 239 8.70 2.72 22.14
CA TYR A 239 7.35 2.20 21.98
C TYR A 239 7.29 1.04 20.97
N PRO A 240 6.64 -0.07 21.33
CA PRO A 240 6.39 -1.17 20.40
C PRO A 240 5.50 -0.70 19.24
N GLY A 241 5.54 -1.43 18.12
CA GLY A 241 4.81 -1.06 16.91
C GLY A 241 3.30 -0.83 17.13
N CYS A 242 2.68 -1.55 18.05
CA CYS A 242 1.26 -1.42 18.43
C CYS A 242 0.92 -0.10 19.15
N VAL A 243 1.91 0.64 19.64
CA VAL A 243 1.73 1.93 20.35
C VAL A 243 2.16 3.13 19.49
N ARG A 244 2.77 2.89 18.32
CA ARG A 244 3.19 3.97 17.43
C ARG A 244 1.99 4.49 16.63
N HIS A 245 1.98 5.80 16.42
CA HIS A 245 0.92 6.46 15.67
C HIS A 245 1.01 6.03 14.20
N ILE A 246 -0.15 5.95 13.55
CA ILE A 246 -0.25 5.67 12.12
C ILE A 246 -0.24 7.02 11.40
N SER A 247 0.79 7.29 10.61
CA SER A 247 0.91 8.56 9.90
C SER A 247 1.68 8.45 8.60
N ASN A 248 1.27 9.26 7.62
CA ASN A 248 1.96 9.51 6.35
C ASN A 248 2.32 11.00 6.18
N LEU A 249 2.33 11.78 7.27
CA LEU A 249 2.68 13.19 7.21
C LEU A 249 4.13 13.37 6.74
N SER A 250 4.32 14.33 5.84
CA SER A 250 5.65 14.86 5.54
C SER A 250 6.16 15.73 6.70
N GLY A 251 7.49 15.87 6.82
CA GLY A 251 8.09 16.77 7.79
C GLY A 251 7.72 18.23 7.54
N VAL A 252 7.68 19.04 8.60
CA VAL A 252 7.56 20.51 8.47
C VAL A 252 8.88 21.08 7.94
N VAL A 253 8.83 22.15 7.15
CA VAL A 253 10.05 22.84 6.67
C VAL A 253 10.97 23.26 7.82
N ASP A 254 12.30 23.13 7.63
CA ASP A 254 13.33 23.44 8.64
C ASP A 254 13.23 24.86 9.23
N HIS A 255 12.66 25.77 8.45
CA HIS A 255 12.53 27.17 8.81
C HIS A 255 11.11 27.56 9.22
N TYR A 256 10.29 26.61 9.65
CA TYR A 256 8.93 26.88 10.10
C TYR A 256 8.91 27.93 11.22
N PHE A 257 7.97 28.85 11.14
CA PHE A 257 7.77 29.90 12.12
C PHE A 257 6.42 29.74 12.80
N VAL A 258 6.45 29.67 14.12
CA VAL A 258 5.25 29.52 14.95
C VAL A 258 4.46 30.83 14.90
N THR A 259 3.22 30.74 14.41
CA THR A 259 2.28 31.87 14.31
C THR A 259 1.16 31.73 15.33
N LYS A 260 0.45 32.83 15.60
CA LYS A 260 -0.75 32.76 16.47
C LYS A 260 -1.85 31.83 15.91
N LYS A 261 -1.87 31.65 14.59
CA LYS A 261 -2.82 30.78 13.86
C LYS A 261 -2.66 29.30 14.24
N GLU A 262 -1.48 28.87 14.67
CA GLU A 262 -1.28 27.51 15.17
C GLU A 262 -2.16 27.20 16.39
N SER A 263 -2.21 28.12 17.35
CA SER A 263 -3.07 27.99 18.53
C SER A 263 -4.56 28.10 18.16
N GLU A 264 -4.91 28.92 17.17
CA GLU A 264 -6.29 29.04 16.68
C GLU A 264 -6.80 27.74 16.06
N VAL A 265 -5.97 27.09 15.21
CA VAL A 265 -6.30 25.78 14.63
C VAL A 265 -6.41 24.72 15.73
N LYS A 266 -5.44 24.65 16.65
CA LYS A 266 -5.45 23.70 17.78
C LYS A 266 -6.71 23.87 18.64
N ASN A 267 -7.00 25.09 19.06
CA ASN A 267 -8.18 25.39 19.89
C ASN A 267 -9.50 25.07 19.16
N SER A 268 -9.54 25.28 17.84
CA SER A 268 -10.73 24.96 17.03
C SER A 268 -10.97 23.46 16.92
N LEU A 269 -9.89 22.68 16.75
CA LEU A 269 -9.94 21.21 16.74
C LEU A 269 -10.40 20.61 18.07
N GLU A 270 -10.12 21.28 19.19
CA GLU A 270 -10.56 20.88 20.53
C GLU A 270 -11.91 21.50 20.95
N SER A 271 -12.54 22.32 20.10
CA SER A 271 -13.77 23.02 20.46
C SER A 271 -15.01 22.12 20.39
N ALA A 272 -15.98 22.36 21.29
CA ALA A 272 -17.26 21.64 21.30
C ALA A 272 -18.14 21.88 20.05
N ARG A 273 -17.79 22.87 19.20
CA ARG A 273 -18.54 23.25 17.98
C ARG A 273 -18.24 22.38 16.76
N GLY A 274 -17.35 21.40 16.88
CA GLY A 274 -17.09 20.42 15.83
C GLY A 274 -15.59 20.26 15.57
N PRO A 275 -15.10 19.04 15.34
CA PRO A 275 -13.67 18.73 15.25
C PRO A 275 -13.08 19.08 13.86
N ARG A 276 -13.62 20.10 13.17
CA ARG A 276 -13.36 20.36 11.75
C ARG A 276 -12.91 21.79 11.50
N VAL A 277 -11.79 21.92 10.79
CA VAL A 277 -11.16 23.19 10.46
C VAL A 277 -10.87 23.25 8.97
N ILE A 278 -11.30 24.33 8.33
CA ILE A 278 -10.88 24.68 6.97
C ILE A 278 -9.88 25.81 7.09
N ILE A 279 -8.67 25.58 6.57
CA ILE A 279 -7.63 26.58 6.42
C ILE A 279 -7.65 27.03 4.96
N HIS A 280 -8.12 28.24 4.71
CA HIS A 280 -8.21 28.78 3.36
C HIS A 280 -7.32 30.02 3.18
N GLY A 281 -6.91 30.29 1.94
CA GLY A 281 -6.03 31.41 1.65
C GLY A 281 -5.24 31.23 0.35
N MET A 282 -4.51 32.26 -0.04
CA MET A 282 -3.78 32.31 -1.31
C MET A 282 -2.65 31.27 -1.38
N PRO A 283 -2.16 30.90 -2.58
CA PRO A 283 -0.95 30.07 -2.70
C PRO A 283 0.27 30.73 -2.01
N GLY A 284 1.12 29.94 -1.36
CA GLY A 284 2.32 30.45 -0.68
C GLY A 284 2.10 31.11 0.69
N SER A 285 0.87 31.17 1.20
CA SER A 285 0.51 31.72 2.53
C SER A 285 0.87 30.81 3.72
N GLY A 286 1.30 29.57 3.47
CA GLY A 286 1.73 28.62 4.51
C GLY A 286 0.66 27.64 5.01
N LYS A 287 -0.52 27.56 4.38
CA LYS A 287 -1.63 26.67 4.79
C LYS A 287 -1.19 25.22 5.06
N THR A 288 -0.55 24.60 4.07
CA THR A 288 -0.10 23.20 4.15
C THR A 288 0.91 23.01 5.27
N GLN A 289 1.84 23.96 5.47
CA GLN A 289 2.82 23.88 6.55
C GLN A 289 2.19 24.09 7.93
N LEU A 290 1.20 24.98 8.05
CA LEU A 290 0.42 25.14 9.28
C LEU A 290 -0.36 23.85 9.61
N ALA A 291 -1.03 23.27 8.62
CA ALA A 291 -1.80 22.04 8.77
C ALA A 291 -0.92 20.84 9.16
N ILE A 292 0.19 20.64 8.44
CA ILE A 292 1.17 19.59 8.74
C ILE A 292 1.73 19.80 10.14
N LYS A 293 2.13 21.03 10.51
CA LYS A 293 2.65 21.31 11.86
C LYS A 293 1.66 20.92 12.96
N VAL A 294 0.41 21.32 12.82
CA VAL A 294 -0.64 20.98 13.81
C VAL A 294 -0.88 19.48 13.85
N ALA A 295 -0.95 18.82 12.69
CA ALA A 295 -1.13 17.37 12.59
C ALA A 295 0.07 16.59 13.18
N SER A 296 1.31 17.03 12.92
CA SER A 296 2.53 16.45 13.48
C SER A 296 2.59 16.63 14.99
N ASP A 297 2.19 17.80 15.50
CA ASP A 297 2.11 18.03 16.94
C ASP A 297 1.05 17.14 17.59
N TYR A 298 -0.08 16.95 16.92
CA TYR A 298 -1.14 16.04 17.36
C TYR A 298 -0.64 14.58 17.44
N ALA A 299 0.01 14.08 16.38
CA ALA A 299 0.60 12.73 16.34
C ALA A 299 1.67 12.52 17.43
N ARG A 300 2.42 13.58 17.76
CA ARG A 300 3.48 13.54 18.77
C ARG A 300 2.96 13.56 20.21
N ILE A 301 1.84 14.26 20.45
CA ILE A 301 1.19 14.34 21.77
C ILE A 301 0.32 13.10 22.04
N HIS A 302 -0.25 12.50 20.99
CA HIS A 302 -1.06 11.28 21.07
C HIS A 302 -0.36 10.13 20.33
N PRO A 303 0.56 9.38 20.96
CA PRO A 303 1.31 8.32 20.30
C PRO A 303 0.41 7.21 19.76
N HIS A 304 -0.75 6.96 20.36
CA HIS A 304 -1.75 6.03 19.85
C HIS A 304 -2.85 6.77 19.05
N SER A 305 -2.43 7.53 18.04
CA SER A 305 -3.34 8.25 17.14
C SER A 305 -3.20 7.82 15.69
N VAL A 306 -4.26 8.05 14.94
CA VAL A 306 -4.26 7.99 13.48
C VAL A 306 -4.18 9.42 12.97
N VAL A 307 -3.12 9.75 12.24
CA VAL A 307 -2.94 11.07 11.63
C VAL A 307 -2.59 10.92 10.16
N TRP A 308 -3.55 11.14 9.28
CA TRP A 308 -3.39 10.80 7.87
C TRP A 308 -3.67 11.97 6.93
N ALA A 309 -2.71 12.26 6.06
CA ALA A 309 -2.85 13.22 4.97
C ALA A 309 -3.38 12.55 3.70
N ILE A 310 -4.35 13.21 3.06
CA ILE A 310 -4.97 12.79 1.81
C ILE A 310 -4.90 13.96 0.83
N ASP A 311 -4.51 13.68 -0.40
CA ASP A 311 -4.52 14.67 -1.48
C ASP A 311 -5.95 14.94 -1.97
N GLY A 312 -6.41 16.17 -1.79
CA GLY A 312 -7.73 16.67 -2.21
C GLY A 312 -7.75 17.34 -3.59
N SER A 313 -6.65 17.31 -4.34
CA SER A 313 -6.52 17.98 -5.63
C SER A 313 -7.47 17.40 -6.71
N SER A 314 -7.88 16.14 -6.57
CA SER A 314 -8.84 15.46 -7.44
C SER A 314 -9.68 14.43 -6.70
N GLN A 315 -10.86 14.10 -7.23
CA GLN A 315 -11.73 13.08 -6.63
C GLN A 315 -11.08 11.70 -6.59
N ASN A 316 -10.27 11.38 -7.61
CA ASN A 316 -9.58 10.10 -7.67
C ASN A 316 -8.51 9.99 -6.57
N ASN A 317 -7.73 11.05 -6.35
CA ASN A 317 -6.70 11.09 -5.32
C ASN A 317 -7.31 11.03 -3.92
N LEU A 318 -8.41 11.76 -3.71
CA LEU A 318 -9.17 11.72 -2.46
C LEU A 318 -9.69 10.30 -2.18
N ASN A 319 -10.33 9.67 -3.16
CA ASN A 319 -10.86 8.31 -3.00
C ASN A 319 -9.74 7.29 -2.77
N THR A 320 -8.63 7.40 -3.50
CA THR A 320 -7.46 6.50 -3.34
C THR A 320 -6.87 6.64 -1.95
N GLY A 321 -6.64 7.86 -1.46
CA GLY A 321 -6.09 8.07 -0.12
C GLY A 321 -7.03 7.63 1.01
N ILE A 322 -8.36 7.68 0.80
CA ILE A 322 -9.32 7.10 1.74
C ILE A 322 -9.22 5.57 1.75
N LEU A 323 -9.14 4.94 0.58
CA LEU A 323 -9.00 3.48 0.46
C LEU A 323 -7.69 3.00 1.09
N ASP A 324 -6.59 3.70 0.85
CA ASP A 324 -5.28 3.40 1.45
C ASP A 324 -5.36 3.44 2.99
N LEU A 325 -5.99 4.48 3.55
CA LEU A 325 -6.19 4.59 4.99
C LEU A 325 -7.11 3.49 5.55
N GLN A 326 -8.19 3.16 4.84
CA GLN A 326 -9.09 2.07 5.24
C GLN A 326 -8.37 0.72 5.29
N GLY A 327 -7.49 0.45 4.31
CA GLY A 327 -6.69 -0.77 4.28
C GLY A 327 -5.72 -0.87 5.46
N ILE A 328 -5.15 0.27 5.89
CA ILE A 328 -4.24 0.31 7.04
C ILE A 328 -4.97 0.13 8.38
N LEU A 329 -6.16 0.70 8.52
CA LEU A 329 -6.92 0.70 9.78
C LEU A 329 -7.73 -0.58 10.03
N SER A 330 -7.97 -1.36 8.98
CA SER A 330 -8.70 -2.62 9.09
C SER A 330 -7.78 -3.70 9.66
N GLY A 331 -7.80 -3.90 10.98
CA GLY A 331 -7.10 -5.02 11.63
C GLY A 331 -7.75 -6.39 11.35
N GLU A 332 -7.10 -7.48 11.78
CA GLU A 332 -7.54 -8.87 11.51
C GLU A 332 -8.97 -9.21 12.01
N ALA A 333 -9.52 -8.54 13.03
CA ALA A 333 -10.74 -9.01 13.70
C ALA A 333 -12.08 -8.50 13.14
N ASP A 334 -12.11 -7.46 12.31
CA ASP A 334 -13.16 -6.45 12.53
C ASP A 334 -13.88 -5.95 11.26
N LYS A 335 -14.39 -6.94 10.53
CA LYS A 335 -14.32 -6.94 9.08
C LYS A 335 -15.65 -7.21 8.37
N HIS A 336 -16.75 -7.33 9.12
CA HIS A 336 -18.06 -7.73 8.61
C HIS A 336 -19.11 -6.60 8.45
N VAL A 337 -18.72 -5.33 8.31
CA VAL A 337 -19.69 -4.21 8.36
C VAL A 337 -19.67 -3.36 7.10
N GLY A 338 -20.68 -3.47 6.23
CA GLY A 338 -20.77 -2.74 4.95
C GLY A 338 -20.91 -1.21 5.04
N ARG A 339 -20.72 -0.50 3.91
CA ARG A 339 -20.87 0.97 3.57
C ARG A 339 -20.55 2.08 4.59
N ASN A 340 -20.45 1.82 5.89
CA ASN A 340 -20.07 2.73 6.97
C ASN A 340 -18.73 2.32 7.62
N ILE A 341 -17.91 1.53 6.92
CA ILE A 341 -16.61 1.00 7.39
C ILE A 341 -15.76 2.11 8.01
N PHE A 342 -15.57 3.22 7.30
CA PHE A 342 -14.72 4.31 7.77
C PHE A 342 -15.18 4.88 9.12
N GLN A 343 -16.48 5.06 9.32
CA GLN A 343 -17.01 5.62 10.56
C GLN A 343 -16.79 4.68 11.73
N ASN A 344 -17.00 3.38 11.52
CA ASN A 344 -16.77 2.37 12.54
C ASN A 344 -15.28 2.24 12.85
N LEU A 345 -14.40 2.23 11.83
CA LEU A 345 -12.96 2.22 12.01
C LEU A 345 -12.49 3.45 12.78
N ALA A 346 -12.95 4.65 12.38
CA ALA A 346 -12.59 5.89 13.04
C ALA A 346 -13.04 5.93 14.50
N SER A 347 -14.20 5.35 14.83
CA SER A 347 -14.72 5.30 16.20
C SER A 347 -13.90 4.42 17.16
N ARG A 348 -13.04 3.52 16.65
CA ARG A 348 -12.15 2.70 17.49
C ARG A 348 -10.96 3.46 18.04
N TRP A 349 -10.64 4.59 17.42
CA TRP A 349 -9.50 5.40 17.81
C TRP A 349 -10.00 6.63 18.56
N LYS A 350 -9.57 6.74 19.82
CA LYS A 350 -9.80 7.93 20.64
C LYS A 350 -9.24 9.19 19.96
N HIS A 351 -8.09 9.05 19.29
CA HIS A 351 -7.42 10.13 18.58
C HIS A 351 -7.29 9.84 17.10
N PHE A 352 -8.13 10.49 16.29
CA PHE A 352 -8.13 10.33 14.83
C PHE A 352 -8.16 11.70 14.17
N LEU A 353 -7.17 12.02 13.35
CA LEU A 353 -7.05 13.28 12.61
C LEU A 353 -6.79 13.02 11.12
N LEU A 354 -7.59 13.66 10.27
CA LEU A 354 -7.44 13.66 8.83
C LEU A 354 -7.00 15.03 8.35
N LEU A 355 -6.01 15.06 7.47
CA LEU A 355 -5.58 16.24 6.73
C LEU A 355 -5.92 16.08 5.25
N ILE A 356 -6.95 16.76 4.76
CA ILE A 356 -7.21 16.84 3.32
C ILE A 356 -6.46 18.06 2.78
N ASN A 357 -5.37 17.81 2.03
CA ASN A 357 -4.50 18.86 1.53
C ASN A 357 -4.92 19.32 0.12
N ASP A 358 -4.92 20.63 -0.12
CA ASP A 358 -5.23 21.31 -1.38
C ASP A 358 -6.55 20.85 -2.04
N LEU A 359 -7.63 20.83 -1.24
CA LEU A 359 -8.95 20.46 -1.72
C LEU A 359 -9.40 21.41 -2.84
N SER A 360 -9.59 20.82 -4.02
CA SER A 360 -10.05 21.53 -5.22
C SER A 360 -11.56 21.84 -5.13
N PRO A 361 -12.03 22.99 -5.63
CA PRO A 361 -13.46 23.36 -5.60
C PRO A 361 -14.41 22.38 -6.30
N LYS A 362 -13.88 21.51 -7.17
CA LYS A 362 -14.64 20.51 -7.92
C LYS A 362 -14.72 19.15 -7.23
N VAL A 363 -14.04 19.00 -6.10
CA VAL A 363 -13.91 17.74 -5.38
C VAL A 363 -14.85 17.77 -4.19
N GLU A 364 -15.69 16.75 -4.08
CA GLU A 364 -16.63 16.63 -2.98
C GLU A 364 -16.04 15.72 -1.90
N ILE A 365 -16.02 16.22 -0.65
CA ILE A 365 -15.64 15.39 0.49
C ILE A 365 -16.73 14.34 0.71
N PRO A 366 -16.40 13.04 0.72
CA PRO A 366 -17.40 12.01 0.96
C PRO A 366 -18.15 12.23 2.27
N PRO A 367 -19.50 12.14 2.29
CA PRO A 367 -20.31 12.37 3.49
C PRO A 367 -19.93 11.47 4.66
N GLN A 368 -19.31 10.32 4.40
CA GLN A 368 -18.84 9.38 5.42
C GLN A 368 -17.72 9.99 6.28
N LEU A 369 -16.80 10.74 5.69
CA LEU A 369 -15.73 11.46 6.41
C LEU A 369 -16.33 12.57 7.27
N LEU A 370 -17.23 13.37 6.68
CA LEU A 370 -17.88 14.47 7.37
C LEU A 370 -18.72 14.01 8.56
N ARG A 371 -19.32 12.81 8.49
CA ARG A 371 -20.12 12.23 9.58
C ARG A 371 -19.31 11.39 10.58
N SER A 372 -18.00 11.24 10.40
CA SER A 372 -17.15 10.49 11.32
C SER A 372 -16.78 11.31 12.57
N SER A 373 -16.31 10.62 13.62
CA SER A 373 -15.73 11.23 14.83
C SER A 373 -14.32 11.80 14.61
N ALA A 374 -13.73 11.60 13.42
CA ALA A 374 -12.39 12.07 13.13
C ALA A 374 -12.32 13.61 13.12
N LYS A 375 -11.24 14.12 13.71
CA LYS A 375 -10.80 15.50 13.52
C LYS A 375 -10.41 15.71 12.06
N LEU A 376 -10.80 16.83 11.47
CA LEU A 376 -10.58 17.12 10.06
C LEU A 376 -9.92 18.48 9.88
N ILE A 377 -8.78 18.52 9.22
CA ILE A 377 -8.14 19.72 8.71
C ILE A 377 -8.24 19.68 7.19
N VAL A 378 -8.86 20.68 6.58
CA VAL A 378 -8.90 20.84 5.12
C VAL A 378 -8.08 22.06 4.77
N THR A 379 -7.13 21.94 3.84
CA THR A 379 -6.49 23.12 3.22
C THR A 379 -7.10 23.35 1.85
N THR A 380 -7.47 24.59 1.53
CA THR A 380 -8.04 24.94 0.23
C THR A 380 -7.71 26.38 -0.17
N GLN A 381 -7.91 26.69 -1.44
CA GLN A 381 -7.89 28.08 -1.93
C GLN A 381 -9.31 28.67 -1.98
N ASP A 382 -10.34 27.84 -1.89
CA ASP A 382 -11.72 28.26 -1.95
C ASP A 382 -12.20 28.80 -0.60
N SER A 383 -12.35 30.11 -0.49
CA SER A 383 -12.87 30.76 0.71
C SER A 383 -14.39 30.60 0.89
N LEU A 384 -15.09 30.10 -0.14
CA LEU A 384 -16.54 29.87 -0.10
C LEU A 384 -16.87 28.45 0.37
N LEU A 385 -15.85 27.58 0.49
CA LEU A 385 -16.03 26.24 0.99
C LEU A 385 -16.52 26.30 2.45
N ALA A 386 -17.71 25.77 2.68
CA ALA A 386 -18.29 25.67 4.01
C ALA A 386 -19.13 24.40 4.09
N PHE A 387 -19.08 23.77 5.25
CA PHE A 387 -19.91 22.62 5.62
C PHE A 387 -20.50 22.88 7.02
N GLU A 388 -21.44 22.06 7.47
CA GLU A 388 -21.97 22.17 8.84
C GLU A 388 -20.86 21.92 9.88
N ASP A 389 -20.90 22.66 10.99
CA ASP A 389 -19.99 22.52 12.14
C ASP A 389 -18.49 22.58 11.81
N VAL A 390 -18.11 23.54 10.94
CA VAL A 390 -16.70 23.78 10.54
C VAL A 390 -16.24 25.18 10.92
N THR A 391 -15.01 25.28 11.43
CA THR A 391 -14.36 26.58 11.65
C THR A 391 -13.53 26.96 10.43
N ASN A 392 -13.85 28.09 9.80
CA ASN A 392 -13.07 28.66 8.71
C ASN A 392 -11.98 29.58 9.27
N ILE A 393 -10.72 29.21 9.04
CA ILE A 393 -9.55 29.98 9.47
C ILE A 393 -8.87 30.56 8.22
N PRO A 394 -8.94 31.90 8.01
CA PRO A 394 -8.19 32.54 6.95
C PRO A 394 -6.70 32.54 7.30
N GLN A 395 -5.90 32.10 6.33
CA GLN A 395 -4.44 32.10 6.36
C GLN A 395 -3.94 32.96 5.19
N ASP A 396 -3.83 34.26 5.44
CA ASP A 396 -3.46 35.25 4.42
C ASP A 396 -1.94 35.53 4.36
N GLY A 397 -1.14 34.87 5.20
CA GLY A 397 0.30 35.08 5.32
C GLY A 397 0.71 35.40 6.76
N PHE A 398 1.91 35.96 6.94
CA PHE A 398 2.33 36.49 8.23
C PHE A 398 1.72 37.87 8.48
N THR A 399 1.51 38.22 9.75
CA THR A 399 1.43 39.63 10.13
C THR A 399 2.78 40.32 9.90
N GLU A 400 2.79 41.63 9.79
CA GLU A 400 4.03 42.39 9.57
C GLU A 400 5.07 42.14 10.68
N ASP A 401 4.64 42.10 11.94
CA ASP A 401 5.49 41.77 13.08
C ASP A 401 6.03 40.33 13.03
N GLU A 402 5.20 39.37 12.61
CA GLU A 402 5.63 37.98 12.41
C GLU A 402 6.63 37.88 11.26
N ALA A 403 6.41 38.61 10.16
CA ALA A 403 7.31 38.66 9.02
C ALA A 403 8.68 39.25 9.41
N VAL A 404 8.70 40.36 10.15
CA VAL A 404 9.96 40.95 10.65
C VAL A 404 10.69 39.98 11.57
N LYS A 405 9.99 39.34 12.52
CA LYS A 405 10.59 38.33 13.40
C LYS A 405 11.15 37.15 12.60
N PHE A 406 10.40 36.66 11.62
CA PHE A 406 10.83 35.59 10.73
C PHE A 406 12.09 35.95 9.94
N LEU A 407 12.19 37.19 9.45
CA LEU A 407 13.35 37.66 8.71
C LEU A 407 14.57 37.83 9.63
N SER A 408 14.38 38.40 10.82
CA SER A 408 15.47 38.80 11.73
C SER A 408 16.45 37.68 12.12
N SER A 409 16.04 36.40 12.09
CA SER A 409 16.87 35.28 12.52
C SER A 409 18.07 35.00 11.61
N GLN A 410 18.03 35.45 10.34
CA GLN A 410 19.07 35.18 9.33
C GLN A 410 19.38 36.40 8.46
N MET A 411 18.95 37.61 8.86
CA MET A 411 19.34 38.82 8.15
C MET A 411 20.75 39.28 8.55
N PRO A 412 21.49 39.99 7.67
CA PRO A 412 22.74 40.64 8.03
C PRO A 412 22.56 41.53 9.26
N PRO A 413 23.50 41.56 10.23
CA PRO A 413 23.36 42.31 11.48
C PRO A 413 23.07 43.81 11.31
N GLU A 414 23.51 44.38 10.19
CA GLU A 414 23.35 45.79 9.82
C GLU A 414 21.97 46.11 9.26
N THR A 415 21.12 45.10 9.04
CA THR A 415 19.79 45.27 8.46
C THR A 415 18.86 45.90 9.49
N SER A 416 18.34 47.08 9.19
CA SER A 416 17.39 47.75 10.09
C SER A 416 16.03 47.06 10.08
N THR A 417 15.27 47.21 11.17
CA THR A 417 13.87 46.73 11.24
C THR A 417 13.01 47.32 10.12
N GLU A 418 13.27 48.55 9.71
CA GLU A 418 12.54 49.21 8.62
C GLU A 418 12.83 48.55 7.27
N GLN A 419 14.09 48.20 6.98
CA GLN A 419 14.43 47.46 5.77
C GLN A 419 13.76 46.08 5.73
N MET A 420 13.64 45.41 6.88
CA MET A 420 12.92 44.13 6.96
C MET A 420 11.42 44.30 6.71
N ARG A 421 10.81 45.38 7.24
CA ARG A 421 9.40 45.74 7.02
C ARG A 421 9.13 46.06 5.56
N GLU A 422 9.99 46.86 4.92
CA GLU A 422 9.91 47.14 3.49
C GLU A 422 9.99 45.86 2.65
N LEU A 423 10.92 44.95 2.97
CA LEU A 423 11.03 43.66 2.30
C LEU A 423 9.78 42.80 2.54
N ALA A 424 9.21 42.82 3.75
CA ALA A 424 7.97 42.11 4.06
C ALA A 424 6.80 42.59 3.19
N ASN A 425 6.68 43.90 3.01
CA ASN A 425 5.64 44.52 2.19
C ASN A 425 5.75 44.16 0.70
N VAL A 426 6.97 44.02 0.16
CA VAL A 426 7.20 43.58 -1.24
C VAL A 426 6.53 42.23 -1.53
N PHE A 427 6.47 41.33 -0.56
CA PHE A 427 5.85 40.01 -0.70
C PHE A 427 4.44 39.92 -0.08
N SER A 428 3.84 41.05 0.30
CA SER A 428 2.58 41.07 1.07
C SER A 428 2.61 40.14 2.29
N CYS A 429 3.76 40.06 2.96
CA CYS A 429 4.03 39.16 4.09
C CYS A 429 3.79 37.66 3.82
N LEU A 430 3.81 37.21 2.56
CA LEU A 430 3.63 35.80 2.21
C LEU A 430 4.88 34.96 2.54
N PRO A 431 4.77 33.91 3.38
CA PRO A 431 5.92 33.12 3.86
C PRO A 431 6.81 32.56 2.76
N LEU A 432 6.23 32.08 1.65
CA LEU A 432 7.02 31.49 0.55
C LEU A 432 8.00 32.49 -0.07
N GLY A 433 7.55 33.71 -0.36
CA GLY A 433 8.41 34.77 -0.92
C GLY A 433 9.46 35.23 0.09
N LEU A 434 9.06 35.39 1.34
CA LEU A 434 9.97 35.78 2.43
C LEU A 434 11.04 34.75 2.70
N ALA A 435 10.71 33.45 2.66
CA ALA A 435 11.66 32.37 2.83
C ALA A 435 12.72 32.38 1.72
N ALA A 436 12.30 32.49 0.46
CA ALA A 436 13.19 32.59 -0.70
C ALA A 436 14.08 33.84 -0.62
N ALA A 437 13.52 35.00 -0.24
CA ALA A 437 14.26 36.25 -0.08
C ALA A 437 15.28 36.17 1.06
N ARG A 438 14.87 35.74 2.25
CA ARG A 438 15.74 35.57 3.42
C ARG A 438 16.89 34.62 3.12
N ALA A 439 16.59 33.47 2.52
CA ALA A 439 17.60 32.49 2.15
C ALA A 439 18.60 33.06 1.14
N SER A 440 18.12 33.73 0.09
CA SER A 440 18.99 34.37 -0.90
C SER A 440 19.88 35.43 -0.25
N ILE A 441 19.29 36.29 0.59
CA ILE A 441 19.99 37.39 1.24
C ILE A 441 21.12 36.87 2.13
N TYR A 442 20.79 35.91 2.98
CA TYR A 442 21.72 35.29 3.91
C TYR A 442 22.86 34.55 3.19
N ARG A 443 22.53 33.72 2.19
CA ARG A 443 23.49 32.81 1.55
C ARG A 443 24.47 33.49 0.60
N CYS A 444 24.07 34.61 0.00
CA CYS A 444 24.95 35.33 -0.92
C CYS A 444 25.42 36.66 -0.34
N SER A 445 25.32 36.83 0.98
CA SER A 445 25.84 37.98 1.73
C SER A 445 25.48 39.33 1.11
N MET A 446 24.23 39.48 0.65
CA MET A 446 23.78 40.72 0.01
C MET A 446 23.05 41.61 1.00
N THR A 447 22.98 42.90 0.71
CA THR A 447 22.10 43.82 1.44
C THR A 447 20.65 43.68 0.94
N VAL A 448 19.67 44.06 1.77
CA VAL A 448 18.26 44.10 1.36
C VAL A 448 18.06 44.95 0.10
N GLU A 449 18.76 46.08 0.02
CA GLU A 449 18.71 46.97 -1.14
C GLU A 449 19.33 46.33 -2.39
N GLY A 450 20.45 45.61 -2.24
CA GLY A 450 21.04 44.82 -3.32
C GLY A 450 20.09 43.73 -3.83
N TYR A 451 19.39 43.04 -2.92
CA TYR A 451 18.38 42.05 -3.27
C TYR A 451 17.21 42.66 -4.05
N ARG A 452 16.65 43.79 -3.57
CA ARG A 452 15.53 44.47 -4.23
C ARG A 452 15.85 44.88 -5.66
N ARG A 453 17.07 45.36 -5.93
CA ARG A 453 17.52 45.67 -7.29
C ARG A 453 17.54 44.44 -8.20
N GLN A 454 18.02 43.29 -7.70
CA GLN A 454 18.00 42.04 -8.45
C GLN A 454 16.57 41.53 -8.67
N LEU A 455 15.70 41.66 -7.66
CA LEU A 455 14.29 41.28 -7.74
C LEU A 455 13.56 42.11 -8.80
N GLN A 456 13.80 43.43 -8.85
CA GLN A 456 13.23 44.33 -9.85
C GLN A 456 13.65 43.94 -11.28
N GLY A 457 14.93 43.67 -11.50
CA GLY A 457 15.43 43.20 -12.80
C GLY A 457 14.83 41.84 -13.21
N GLY A 458 14.67 40.91 -12.26
CA GLY A 458 14.00 39.64 -12.49
C GLY A 458 12.50 39.80 -12.79
N ARG A 459 11.83 40.76 -12.14
CA ARG A 459 10.42 41.10 -12.39
C ARG A 459 10.21 41.62 -13.81
N GLU A 460 11.04 42.55 -14.27
CA GLU A 460 10.96 43.12 -15.62
C GLU A 460 11.14 42.03 -16.70
N ALA A 461 12.11 41.13 -16.49
CA ALA A 461 12.29 39.96 -17.36
C ALA A 461 11.07 39.04 -17.37
N MET A 462 10.45 38.82 -16.20
CA MET A 462 9.27 37.98 -16.05
C MET A 462 8.02 38.62 -16.67
N GLU A 463 7.80 39.92 -16.49
CA GLU A 463 6.68 40.65 -17.10
C GLU A 463 6.75 40.63 -18.64
N ALA A 464 7.96 40.62 -19.22
CA ALA A 464 8.14 40.43 -20.65
C ALA A 464 7.70 39.05 -21.16
N LEU A 465 7.83 38.01 -20.31
CA LEU A 465 7.42 36.62 -20.57
C LEU A 465 5.92 36.37 -20.27
N ILE A 466 5.34 37.08 -19.29
CA ILE A 466 3.98 36.84 -18.73
C ILE A 466 2.83 37.41 -19.58
N ARG A 467 3.07 38.15 -20.67
CA ARG A 467 1.99 38.73 -21.52
C ARG A 467 0.90 37.74 -22.01
N GLY A 468 1.09 36.43 -21.86
CA GLY A 468 0.07 35.40 -22.14
C GLY A 468 -0.61 34.71 -20.93
N GLU A 469 -0.19 34.95 -19.68
CA GLU A 469 -0.63 34.15 -18.51
C GLU A 469 -1.27 34.92 -17.33
N ASP A 470 -1.73 36.16 -17.55
CA ASP A 470 -2.56 36.90 -16.58
C ASP A 470 -3.77 36.07 -16.08
N SER A 471 -4.27 35.14 -16.91
CA SER A 471 -5.38 34.24 -16.54
C SER A 471 -5.09 33.34 -15.33
N TRP A 472 -3.85 32.83 -15.16
CA TRP A 472 -3.53 31.99 -13.99
C TRP A 472 -3.39 32.83 -12.72
N LEU A 473 -2.71 33.98 -12.81
CA LEU A 473 -2.59 34.92 -11.69
C LEU A 473 -3.97 35.43 -11.26
N GLN A 474 -4.86 35.73 -12.21
CA GLN A 474 -6.25 36.13 -11.94
C GLN A 474 -7.08 35.00 -11.31
N MET A 475 -6.79 33.74 -11.63
CA MET A 475 -7.50 32.59 -11.07
C MET A 475 -7.12 32.30 -9.62
N HIS A 476 -5.87 32.59 -9.22
CA HIS A 476 -5.33 32.19 -7.91
C HIS A 476 -4.97 33.34 -6.97
N TYR A 477 -4.85 34.58 -7.48
CA TYR A 477 -4.53 35.77 -6.69
C TYR A 477 -5.53 36.90 -6.98
N LYS A 478 -6.02 37.54 -5.91
CA LYS A 478 -6.80 38.78 -6.01
C LYS A 478 -5.98 39.87 -6.67
N LYS A 479 -6.66 40.84 -7.31
CA LYS A 479 -6.02 41.93 -8.05
C LYS A 479 -4.97 42.69 -7.21
N GLU A 480 -5.26 42.95 -5.93
CA GLU A 480 -4.31 43.59 -5.01
C GLU A 480 -3.04 42.77 -4.68
N HIS A 481 -3.06 41.45 -4.88
CA HIS A 481 -1.95 40.54 -4.53
C HIS A 481 -1.20 39.99 -5.75
N GLN A 482 -1.61 40.36 -6.97
CA GLN A 482 -0.95 39.91 -8.20
C GLN A 482 0.50 40.39 -8.30
N GLU A 483 0.80 41.60 -7.79
CA GLU A 483 2.18 42.09 -7.74
C GLU A 483 3.04 41.27 -6.79
N ALA A 484 2.53 40.92 -5.61
CA ALA A 484 3.23 40.04 -4.67
C ALA A 484 3.48 38.65 -5.26
N ALA A 485 2.53 38.10 -6.02
CA ALA A 485 2.72 36.84 -6.74
C ALA A 485 3.85 36.92 -7.78
N ARG A 486 3.92 38.01 -8.55
CA ARG A 486 5.03 38.27 -9.49
C ARG A 486 6.36 38.39 -8.76
N ASN A 487 6.38 39.05 -7.60
CA ASN A 487 7.57 39.15 -6.75
C ASN A 487 7.99 37.77 -6.23
N ILE A 488 7.05 36.92 -5.79
CA ILE A 488 7.35 35.53 -5.39
C ILE A 488 8.01 34.76 -6.53
N PHE A 489 7.47 34.86 -7.76
CA PHE A 489 8.07 34.18 -8.91
C PHE A 489 9.50 34.69 -9.19
N ALA A 490 9.72 36.00 -9.15
CA ALA A 490 11.04 36.59 -9.32
C ALA A 490 12.01 36.18 -8.20
N ALA A 491 11.53 36.08 -6.95
CA ALA A 491 12.32 35.65 -5.81
C ALA A 491 12.72 34.18 -5.89
N LEU A 492 11.77 33.31 -6.23
CA LEU A 492 12.04 31.89 -6.48
C LEU A 492 13.02 31.74 -7.64
N GLN A 493 12.86 32.54 -8.69
CA GLN A 493 13.82 32.51 -9.77
C GLN A 493 15.22 32.90 -9.34
N LEU A 494 15.33 34.00 -8.60
CA LEU A 494 16.61 34.45 -8.11
C LEU A 494 17.27 33.40 -7.22
N ALA A 495 16.50 32.68 -6.41
CA ALA A 495 17.00 31.56 -5.61
C ALA A 495 17.48 30.39 -6.50
N VAL A 496 16.74 30.06 -7.57
CA VAL A 496 17.11 29.02 -8.54
C VAL A 496 18.37 29.38 -9.32
N ASP A 497 18.51 30.63 -9.78
CA ASP A 497 19.71 31.06 -10.49
C ASP A 497 20.96 31.01 -9.62
N LYS A 498 20.81 31.20 -8.32
CA LYS A 498 21.90 31.13 -7.33
C LYS A 498 22.19 29.74 -6.80
N LEU A 499 21.48 28.71 -7.26
CA LEU A 499 21.78 27.31 -6.89
C LEU A 499 23.17 26.89 -7.36
N ASP A 500 23.55 27.32 -8.56
CA ASP A 500 24.84 26.97 -9.18
C ASP A 500 25.93 28.02 -8.87
N ASP A 501 25.59 29.13 -8.23
CA ASP A 501 26.58 30.13 -7.78
C ASP A 501 27.53 29.49 -6.75
N GLN A 502 28.83 29.75 -6.90
CA GLN A 502 29.96 29.17 -6.14
C GLN A 502 30.48 27.80 -6.63
N TRP A 503 29.91 27.25 -7.71
CA TRP A 503 30.44 26.04 -8.35
C TRP A 503 31.10 26.37 -9.70
N ASP A 504 31.98 25.50 -10.19
CA ASP A 504 32.74 25.75 -11.42
C ASP A 504 31.78 25.97 -12.61
N PRO A 505 31.97 27.00 -13.47
CA PRO A 505 31.03 27.39 -14.52
C PRO A 505 30.67 26.29 -15.54
N GLY A 506 31.46 25.22 -15.60
CA GLY A 506 31.24 24.04 -16.45
C GLY A 506 30.18 23.06 -15.93
N GLU A 507 29.70 23.21 -14.69
CA GLU A 507 28.84 22.21 -14.01
C GLU A 507 27.56 22.82 -13.42
N LYS A 508 26.78 23.57 -14.22
CA LYS A 508 25.43 24.05 -13.85
C LYS A 508 24.43 22.88 -13.74
N THR A 509 24.56 22.07 -12.71
CA THR A 509 23.89 20.78 -12.57
C THR A 509 22.58 20.88 -11.78
N PHE A 510 22.49 21.72 -10.74
CA PHE A 510 21.32 21.72 -9.85
C PHE A 510 20.12 22.43 -10.46
N LYS A 511 20.34 23.55 -11.17
CA LYS A 511 19.26 24.23 -11.91
C LYS A 511 18.62 23.30 -12.94
N VAL A 512 19.42 22.51 -13.65
CA VAL A 512 18.93 21.55 -14.64
C VAL A 512 18.08 20.48 -13.96
N MET A 513 18.53 19.85 -12.87
CA MET A 513 17.71 18.88 -12.12
C MET A 513 16.35 19.46 -11.73
N LEU A 514 16.36 20.70 -11.24
CA LEU A 514 15.15 21.34 -10.76
C LEU A 514 14.17 21.71 -11.90
N GLN A 515 14.68 22.14 -13.06
CA GLN A 515 13.85 22.37 -14.25
C GLN A 515 13.09 21.11 -14.68
N HIS A 516 13.71 19.93 -14.56
CA HIS A 516 13.05 18.65 -14.87
C HIS A 516 11.93 18.31 -13.89
N CYS A 517 12.04 18.75 -12.64
CA CYS A 517 10.96 18.61 -11.65
C CYS A 517 9.72 19.44 -12.02
N ALA A 518 9.83 20.45 -12.89
CA ALA A 518 8.73 21.34 -13.23
C ALA A 518 7.58 20.65 -13.98
N PHE A 519 7.73 19.40 -14.41
CA PHE A 519 6.71 18.63 -15.13
C PHE A 519 6.33 17.32 -14.44
N LEU A 520 6.87 17.06 -13.25
CA LEU A 520 6.56 15.89 -12.43
C LEU A 520 5.48 16.25 -11.40
N GLU A 521 4.88 15.23 -10.78
CA GLU A 521 4.06 15.43 -9.58
C GLU A 521 4.86 16.16 -8.48
N PRO A 522 4.29 17.17 -7.78
CA PRO A 522 5.02 18.00 -6.82
C PRO A 522 5.60 17.23 -5.64
N ASP A 523 4.95 16.14 -5.24
CA ASP A 523 5.29 15.35 -4.07
C ASP A 523 6.02 14.05 -4.43
N ASN A 524 6.88 13.57 -3.52
CA ASN A 524 7.51 12.24 -3.59
C ASN A 524 8.41 11.97 -4.81
N ILE A 525 9.04 12.99 -5.39
CA ILE A 525 9.94 12.85 -6.56
C ILE A 525 11.21 12.06 -6.16
N PRO A 526 11.51 10.89 -6.77
CA PRO A 526 12.75 10.18 -6.47
C PRO A 526 13.98 10.97 -6.93
N VAL A 527 14.88 11.32 -6.01
CA VAL A 527 16.10 12.10 -6.35
C VAL A 527 16.99 11.34 -7.34
N LEU A 528 16.96 10.00 -7.31
CA LEU A 528 17.69 9.13 -8.22
C LEU A 528 17.41 9.45 -9.70
N ILE A 529 16.14 9.64 -10.08
CA ILE A 529 15.79 9.89 -11.50
C ILE A 529 16.27 11.27 -11.97
N LEU A 530 16.41 12.23 -11.05
CA LEU A 530 16.89 13.58 -11.38
C LEU A 530 18.38 13.58 -11.73
N LYS A 531 19.18 12.68 -11.16
CA LYS A 531 20.59 12.52 -11.54
C LYS A 531 20.74 12.16 -13.01
N ALA A 532 19.83 11.34 -13.53
CA ALA A 532 19.87 10.92 -14.93
C ALA A 532 19.60 12.06 -15.92
N ALA A 533 19.18 13.24 -15.45
CA ALA A 533 19.12 14.44 -16.25
C ALA A 533 20.50 15.05 -16.55
N LEU A 534 21.55 14.67 -15.81
CA LEU A 534 22.87 15.32 -15.80
C LEU A 534 23.92 14.60 -16.66
N THR A 535 23.50 14.09 -17.82
CA THR A 535 24.11 13.01 -18.63
C THR A 535 25.64 12.98 -18.90
N ASP A 536 26.47 13.92 -18.44
CA ASP A 536 27.90 14.02 -18.79
C ASP A 536 28.89 14.17 -17.61
N SER A 537 28.47 14.15 -16.34
CA SER A 537 29.42 14.22 -15.21
C SER A 537 29.45 12.91 -14.41
N SER A 538 30.56 12.19 -14.52
CA SER A 538 30.95 11.07 -13.64
C SER A 538 31.38 11.53 -12.24
N MET A 539 31.30 12.84 -11.96
CA MET A 539 31.68 13.48 -10.71
C MET A 539 30.50 14.28 -10.16
N ILE A 540 29.49 13.61 -9.63
CA ILE A 540 28.61 14.26 -8.65
C ILE A 540 28.75 13.51 -7.34
N GLY A 541 29.74 13.97 -6.59
CA GLY A 541 29.80 13.79 -5.16
C GLY A 541 28.48 14.24 -4.53
N SER A 542 27.81 13.26 -3.94
CA SER A 542 26.70 13.33 -3.00
C SER A 542 25.38 13.98 -3.47
N GLU A 543 24.34 13.14 -3.57
CA GLU A 543 22.94 13.54 -3.43
C GLU A 543 22.71 14.47 -2.23
N ALA A 544 23.59 14.39 -1.21
CA ALA A 544 23.55 15.24 -0.04
C ALA A 544 23.76 16.72 -0.39
N HIS A 545 24.61 17.09 -1.36
CA HIS A 545 24.82 18.49 -1.75
C HIS A 545 23.61 19.09 -2.49
N PHE A 546 23.02 18.36 -3.45
CA PHE A 546 21.75 18.81 -4.06
C PHE A 546 20.66 18.97 -3.00
N THR A 547 20.56 17.99 -2.09
CA THR A 547 19.58 17.99 -1.00
C THR A 547 19.77 19.17 -0.06
N GLU A 548 21.02 19.41 0.34
CA GLU A 548 21.42 20.52 1.19
C GLU A 548 21.10 21.86 0.53
N ARG A 549 21.44 22.02 -0.75
CA ARG A 549 21.14 23.26 -1.51
C ARG A 549 19.64 23.52 -1.62
N MET A 550 18.83 22.49 -1.92
CA MET A 550 17.38 22.61 -1.97
C MET A 550 16.80 23.08 -0.64
N LYS A 551 17.29 22.54 0.48
CA LYS A 551 16.94 22.98 1.84
C LYS A 551 17.43 24.40 2.12
N MET A 552 18.68 24.71 1.78
CA MET A 552 19.32 26.01 2.02
C MET A 552 18.58 27.18 1.37
N PHE A 553 18.08 26.99 0.14
CA PHE A 553 17.32 28.02 -0.58
C PHE A 553 15.81 27.93 -0.40
N SER A 554 15.33 27.00 0.45
CA SER A 554 13.89 26.81 0.72
C SER A 554 13.07 26.49 -0.56
N LEU A 555 13.63 25.70 -1.47
CA LEU A 555 13.00 25.36 -2.76
C LEU A 555 12.19 24.05 -2.71
N GLY A 556 12.38 23.24 -1.67
CA GLY A 556 11.65 22.00 -1.44
C GLY A 556 12.03 21.31 -0.12
N SER A 557 11.27 20.29 0.26
CA SER A 557 11.58 19.39 1.39
C SER A 557 12.08 18.04 0.89
N ILE A 558 12.90 17.37 1.69
CA ILE A 558 13.52 16.09 1.31
C ILE A 558 13.45 15.11 2.47
N ASP A 559 12.92 13.94 2.17
CA ASP A 559 12.73 12.82 3.09
C ASP A 559 13.46 11.56 2.60
N GLY A 560 13.80 10.66 3.52
CA GLY A 560 14.48 9.39 3.20
C GLY A 560 15.97 9.49 2.86
N GLU A 561 16.60 8.33 2.67
CA GLU A 561 18.04 8.17 2.45
C GLU A 561 18.37 7.30 1.24
N GLY A 562 19.52 7.57 0.60
CA GLY A 562 20.00 6.87 -0.60
C GLY A 562 18.94 6.80 -1.71
N VAL A 563 18.75 5.60 -2.28
CA VAL A 563 17.76 5.33 -3.34
C VAL A 563 16.31 5.61 -2.92
N LYS A 564 16.03 5.61 -1.60
CA LYS A 564 14.71 5.93 -1.04
C LYS A 564 14.49 7.42 -0.81
N ARG A 565 15.47 8.27 -1.11
CA ARG A 565 15.34 9.72 -0.96
C ARG A 565 14.28 10.29 -1.91
N ARG A 566 13.41 11.15 -1.37
CA ARG A 566 12.28 11.78 -2.05
C ARG A 566 12.33 13.28 -1.87
N LEU A 567 12.04 14.01 -2.95
CA LEU A 567 11.97 15.45 -3.01
C LEU A 567 10.51 15.88 -3.20
N THR A 568 10.09 16.87 -2.41
CA THR A 568 8.81 17.55 -2.56
C THR A 568 9.07 19.01 -2.88
N ILE A 569 8.48 19.51 -3.96
CA ILE A 569 8.62 20.90 -4.41
C ILE A 569 7.25 21.55 -4.45
N HIS A 570 7.14 22.79 -3.97
CA HIS A 570 5.88 23.51 -4.00
C HIS A 570 5.41 23.79 -5.45
N GLY A 571 4.12 23.60 -5.75
CA GLY A 571 3.57 23.77 -7.10
C GLY A 571 3.79 25.17 -7.70
N VAL A 572 3.87 26.22 -6.87
CA VAL A 572 4.26 27.58 -7.29
C VAL A 572 5.71 27.63 -7.81
N THR A 573 6.64 26.91 -7.17
CA THR A 573 8.03 26.81 -7.62
C THR A 573 8.11 26.12 -8.98
N GLN A 574 7.41 24.99 -9.16
CA GLN A 574 7.30 24.35 -10.48
C GLN A 574 6.68 25.28 -11.54
N ARG A 575 5.68 26.09 -11.16
CA ARG A 575 5.06 27.06 -12.07
C ARG A 575 6.03 28.17 -12.47
N ALA A 576 6.78 28.72 -11.53
CA ALA A 576 7.83 29.69 -11.79
C ALA A 576 8.86 29.12 -12.78
N LEU A 577 9.33 27.88 -12.56
CA LEU A 577 10.26 27.19 -13.47
C LEU A 577 9.68 26.99 -14.88
N ARG A 578 8.40 26.68 -15.01
CA ARG A 578 7.77 26.58 -16.35
C ARG A 578 7.71 27.92 -17.07
N LEU A 579 7.41 29.00 -16.34
CA LEU A 579 7.33 30.36 -16.90
C LEU A 579 8.67 30.88 -17.43
N GLN A 580 9.76 30.40 -16.85
CA GLN A 580 11.13 30.69 -17.28
C GLN A 580 11.47 30.11 -18.64
N MET A 581 10.86 28.96 -18.93
CA MET A 581 11.19 28.18 -20.10
C MET A 581 10.30 28.61 -21.26
N ASP A 582 10.92 28.98 -22.38
CA ASP A 582 10.20 29.11 -23.63
C ASP A 582 9.63 27.74 -24.08
N LYS A 583 8.78 27.73 -25.11
CA LYS A 583 8.13 26.48 -25.56
C LYS A 583 9.15 25.44 -26.05
N GLU A 584 10.29 25.85 -26.58
CA GLU A 584 11.32 24.93 -27.07
C GLU A 584 12.07 24.30 -25.88
N GLN A 585 12.42 25.09 -24.88
CA GLN A 585 13.01 24.64 -23.62
C GLN A 585 12.06 23.71 -22.85
N GLN A 586 10.77 24.04 -22.76
CA GLN A 586 9.77 23.16 -22.15
C GLN A 586 9.68 21.82 -22.90
N THR A 587 9.66 21.86 -24.24
CA THR A 587 9.65 20.68 -25.11
C THR A 587 10.89 19.81 -24.88
N ALA A 588 12.08 20.41 -24.84
CA ALA A 588 13.34 19.70 -24.60
C ALA A 588 13.37 19.07 -23.20
N CYS A 589 12.93 19.80 -22.18
CA CYS A 589 12.88 19.32 -20.80
C CYS A 589 11.89 18.16 -20.64
N ILE A 590 10.66 18.30 -21.16
CA ILE A 590 9.66 17.21 -21.15
C ILE A 590 10.18 15.97 -21.89
N ASN A 591 10.79 16.14 -23.07
CA ASN A 591 11.38 15.02 -23.80
C ASN A 591 12.46 14.31 -22.98
N LYS A 592 13.34 15.06 -22.30
CA LYS A 592 14.38 14.48 -21.44
C LYS A 592 13.77 13.76 -20.23
N VAL A 593 12.75 14.33 -19.58
CA VAL A 593 12.01 13.65 -18.49
C VAL A 593 11.36 12.36 -19.00
N LEU A 594 10.73 12.37 -20.16
CA LEU A 594 10.15 11.17 -20.77
C LEU A 594 11.21 10.10 -21.04
N GLN A 595 12.37 10.47 -21.57
CA GLN A 595 13.49 9.55 -21.77
C GLN A 595 13.97 8.95 -20.44
N ILE A 596 14.12 9.77 -19.39
CA ILE A 596 14.49 9.30 -18.05
C ILE A 596 13.45 8.31 -17.53
N LEU A 597 12.17 8.67 -17.56
CA LEU A 597 11.09 7.79 -17.08
C LEU A 597 11.07 6.48 -17.86
N VAL A 598 11.29 6.47 -19.17
CA VAL A 598 11.37 5.23 -19.96
C VAL A 598 12.54 4.31 -19.53
N LYS A 599 13.64 4.86 -18.99
CA LYS A 599 14.78 4.10 -18.46
C LYS A 599 14.48 3.45 -17.11
N PHE A 600 13.84 4.20 -16.21
CA PHE A 600 13.61 3.81 -14.81
C PHE A 600 12.26 3.14 -14.57
N PHE A 601 11.24 3.46 -15.37
CA PHE A 601 9.89 2.90 -15.25
C PHE A 601 9.86 1.54 -15.96
N SER A 602 10.38 0.53 -15.28
CA SER A 602 10.49 -0.82 -15.80
C SER A 602 9.37 -1.71 -15.28
N LYS A 603 9.05 -2.72 -16.10
CA LYS A 603 8.19 -3.81 -15.73
C LYS A 603 8.98 -4.77 -14.84
N ASP A 604 8.43 -5.09 -13.67
CA ASP A 604 8.95 -6.11 -12.78
C ASP A 604 7.90 -7.21 -12.58
N THR A 605 8.08 -8.35 -13.22
CA THR A 605 7.14 -9.49 -13.11
C THR A 605 7.22 -10.22 -11.78
N MET A 606 8.20 -9.91 -10.93
CA MET A 606 8.54 -10.69 -9.74
C MET A 606 8.06 -10.05 -8.44
N TYR A 607 7.40 -8.88 -8.50
CA TYR A 607 6.95 -8.10 -7.34
C TYR A 607 8.10 -7.85 -6.35
N SER A 608 9.26 -7.45 -6.86
CA SER A 608 10.46 -7.18 -6.07
C SER A 608 10.53 -5.70 -5.65
N GLU A 609 11.67 -5.23 -5.15
CA GLU A 609 11.86 -3.81 -4.80
C GLU A 609 11.62 -2.87 -5.99
N MET A 610 11.87 -3.36 -7.22
CA MET A 610 11.64 -2.57 -8.43
C MET A 610 10.15 -2.29 -8.67
N TYR A 611 9.26 -3.22 -8.31
CA TYR A 611 7.82 -2.97 -8.34
C TYR A 611 7.43 -1.76 -7.47
N LYS A 612 7.90 -1.70 -6.22
CA LYS A 612 7.61 -0.58 -5.31
C LYS A 612 8.14 0.75 -5.87
N PHE A 613 9.33 0.73 -6.44
CA PHE A 613 9.92 1.91 -7.07
C PHE A 613 9.12 2.36 -8.30
N SER A 614 8.74 1.44 -9.19
CA SER A 614 7.90 1.75 -10.35
C SER A 614 6.53 2.27 -9.92
N VAL A 615 5.88 1.70 -8.90
CA VAL A 615 4.61 2.22 -8.38
C VAL A 615 4.75 3.67 -7.90
N ALA A 616 5.84 4.03 -7.23
CA ALA A 616 6.11 5.41 -6.82
C ALA A 616 6.34 6.36 -8.01
N LEU A 617 6.79 5.86 -9.16
CA LEU A 617 6.96 6.65 -10.38
C LEU A 617 5.67 6.89 -11.17
N MET A 618 4.60 6.13 -10.90
CA MET A 618 3.36 6.18 -11.67
C MET A 618 2.70 7.57 -11.67
N PRO A 619 2.56 8.30 -10.55
CA PRO A 619 2.01 9.67 -10.55
C PRO A 619 2.85 10.65 -11.38
N HIS A 620 4.17 10.49 -11.35
CA HIS A 620 5.10 11.31 -12.13
C HIS A 620 4.96 11.06 -13.64
N VAL A 621 4.74 9.81 -14.05
CA VAL A 621 4.44 9.45 -15.45
C VAL A 621 3.14 10.11 -15.90
N GLU A 622 2.09 10.05 -15.10
CA GLU A 622 0.81 10.69 -15.43
C GLU A 622 0.93 12.21 -15.55
N ALA A 623 1.63 12.85 -14.60
CA ALA A 623 1.89 14.29 -14.60
C ALA A 623 2.63 14.72 -15.87
N VAL A 624 3.74 14.07 -16.22
CA VAL A 624 4.52 14.45 -17.40
C VAL A 624 3.74 14.24 -18.69
N LEU A 625 2.96 13.16 -18.80
CA LEU A 625 2.14 12.88 -19.97
C LEU A 625 1.03 13.93 -20.16
N LYS A 626 0.43 14.41 -19.08
CA LYS A 626 -0.55 15.51 -19.09
C LYS A 626 0.05 16.82 -19.62
N HIS A 627 1.33 17.08 -19.34
CA HIS A 627 2.05 18.22 -19.88
C HIS A 627 2.45 18.00 -21.35
N ALA A 628 2.99 16.82 -21.66
CA ALA A 628 3.41 16.43 -23.00
C ALA A 628 2.26 16.47 -24.02
N ASP A 629 1.05 16.06 -23.63
CA ASP A 629 -0.16 16.07 -24.49
C ASP A 629 -0.60 17.47 -24.94
N LYS A 630 -0.12 18.52 -24.29
CA LYS A 630 -0.41 19.92 -24.65
C LYS A 630 0.61 20.50 -25.63
N LEU A 631 1.70 19.79 -25.89
CA LEU A 631 2.80 20.24 -26.72
C LEU A 631 2.89 19.44 -28.02
N LYS A 632 3.51 20.04 -29.04
CA LYS A 632 3.85 19.34 -30.28
C LYS A 632 5.24 18.71 -30.13
N LEU A 633 5.29 17.52 -29.54
CA LEU A 633 6.51 16.73 -29.42
C LEU A 633 6.82 16.00 -30.73
N GLY A 634 8.06 15.52 -30.87
CA GLY A 634 8.51 14.74 -32.03
C GLY A 634 7.79 13.39 -32.16
N PRO A 635 7.94 12.69 -33.30
CA PRO A 635 7.21 11.44 -33.58
C PRO A 635 7.49 10.34 -32.54
N GLU A 636 8.70 10.31 -31.97
CA GLU A 636 9.12 9.36 -30.94
C GLU A 636 8.32 9.46 -29.63
N TYR A 637 7.62 10.59 -29.40
CA TYR A 637 6.74 10.77 -28.24
C TYR A 637 5.65 9.70 -28.17
N LEU A 638 5.01 9.38 -29.32
CA LEU A 638 3.94 8.38 -29.37
C LEU A 638 4.44 7.02 -28.87
N LEU A 639 5.67 6.66 -29.25
CA LEU A 639 6.31 5.41 -28.86
C LEU A 639 6.69 5.39 -27.37
N MET A 640 7.29 6.48 -26.86
CA MET A 640 7.59 6.60 -25.42
C MET A 640 6.32 6.53 -24.57
N LYS A 641 5.27 7.25 -24.99
CA LYS A 641 3.97 7.24 -24.31
C LYS A 641 3.34 5.85 -24.32
N ALA A 642 3.35 5.15 -25.46
CA ALA A 642 2.84 3.79 -25.54
C ALA A 642 3.58 2.84 -24.58
N ARG A 643 4.91 2.95 -24.50
CA ARG A 643 5.72 2.14 -23.56
C ARG A 643 5.41 2.48 -22.10
N LEU A 644 5.34 3.75 -21.72
CA LEU A 644 4.99 4.16 -20.35
C LEU A 644 3.60 3.67 -19.95
N LEU A 645 2.59 3.86 -20.81
CA LEU A 645 1.22 3.38 -20.55
C LEU A 645 1.15 1.85 -20.46
N MET A 646 1.97 1.13 -21.22
CA MET A 646 2.07 -0.33 -21.14
C MET A 646 2.57 -0.79 -19.76
N VAL A 647 3.58 -0.13 -19.22
CA VAL A 647 4.09 -0.43 -17.87
C VAL A 647 3.06 -0.03 -16.80
N CYS A 648 2.39 1.14 -16.92
CA CYS A 648 1.28 1.49 -16.02
C CYS A 648 0.18 0.42 -16.03
N GLY A 649 -0.22 -0.03 -17.23
CA GLY A 649 -1.19 -1.12 -17.39
C GLY A 649 -0.75 -2.38 -16.65
N HIS A 650 0.51 -2.79 -16.79
CA HIS A 650 1.05 -3.95 -16.09
C HIS A 650 1.03 -3.77 -14.56
N LEU A 651 1.47 -2.62 -14.03
CA LEU A 651 1.46 -2.35 -12.59
C LEU A 651 0.02 -2.36 -12.03
N LEU A 652 -0.97 -1.88 -12.80
CA LEU A 652 -2.38 -1.92 -12.41
C LEU A 652 -2.95 -3.34 -12.38
N ILE A 653 -2.45 -4.27 -13.22
CA ILE A 653 -2.77 -5.71 -13.12
C ILE A 653 -2.24 -6.26 -11.81
N GLN A 654 -0.98 -5.92 -11.48
CA GLN A 654 -0.31 -6.35 -10.27
C GLN A 654 -1.01 -5.83 -9.00
N LYS A 655 -1.53 -4.60 -9.04
CA LYS A 655 -2.38 -4.01 -7.99
C LYS A 655 -3.80 -4.60 -7.90
N GLY A 656 -4.20 -5.49 -8.81
CA GLY A 656 -5.55 -6.05 -8.84
C GLY A 656 -6.62 -5.14 -9.44
N THR A 657 -6.25 -3.98 -9.99
CA THR A 657 -7.15 -3.01 -10.65
C THR A 657 -7.24 -3.23 -12.16
N SER A 658 -7.70 -4.42 -12.57
CA SER A 658 -7.72 -4.85 -13.98
C SER A 658 -8.56 -3.95 -14.91
N ALA A 659 -9.63 -3.33 -14.40
CA ALA A 659 -10.48 -2.40 -15.16
C ALA A 659 -9.70 -1.18 -15.66
N LEU A 660 -8.93 -0.53 -14.76
CA LEU A 660 -8.10 0.62 -15.11
C LEU A 660 -6.96 0.20 -16.04
N SER A 661 -6.36 -0.96 -15.80
CA SER A 661 -5.32 -1.50 -16.68
C SER A 661 -5.78 -1.61 -18.14
N HIS A 662 -7.02 -2.04 -18.39
CA HIS A 662 -7.58 -2.15 -19.74
C HIS A 662 -7.54 -0.82 -20.51
N GLU A 663 -7.87 0.29 -19.86
CA GLU A 663 -7.86 1.63 -20.47
C GLU A 663 -6.44 2.03 -20.89
N PHE A 664 -5.49 1.88 -19.97
CA PHE A 664 -4.08 2.20 -20.22
C PHE A 664 -3.50 1.38 -21.37
N LEU A 665 -3.73 0.07 -21.38
CA LEU A 665 -3.19 -0.84 -22.39
C LEU A 665 -3.84 -0.64 -23.76
N THR A 666 -5.14 -0.35 -23.82
CA THR A 666 -5.84 -0.04 -25.08
C THR A 666 -5.32 1.27 -25.66
N LYS A 667 -5.11 2.30 -24.81
CA LYS A 667 -4.50 3.56 -25.22
C LYS A 667 -3.06 3.37 -25.70
N ALA A 668 -2.28 2.52 -25.03
CA ALA A 668 -0.92 2.17 -25.44
C ALA A 668 -0.90 1.53 -26.85
N ASN A 669 -1.79 0.57 -27.13
CA ASN A 669 -1.88 -0.08 -28.44
C ASN A 669 -2.24 0.91 -29.56
N LYS A 670 -3.24 1.78 -29.34
CA LYS A 670 -3.65 2.81 -30.31
C LYS A 670 -2.49 3.74 -30.68
N LEU A 671 -1.78 4.26 -29.67
CA LEU A 671 -0.64 5.16 -29.87
C LEU A 671 0.52 4.46 -30.57
N PHE A 672 0.78 3.21 -30.22
CA PHE A 672 1.81 2.39 -30.87
C PHE A 672 1.50 2.16 -32.35
N LEU A 673 0.27 1.78 -32.69
CA LEU A 673 -0.15 1.58 -34.08
C LEU A 673 -0.15 2.88 -34.87
N GLN A 674 -0.51 4.00 -34.24
CA GLN A 674 -0.38 5.33 -34.84
C GLN A 674 1.09 5.67 -35.17
N PHE A 675 2.03 5.36 -34.28
CA PHE A 675 3.46 5.56 -34.52
C PHE A 675 4.00 4.75 -35.70
N VAL A 676 3.53 3.50 -35.86
CA VAL A 676 3.93 2.61 -36.95
C VAL A 676 3.26 2.97 -38.28
N GLY A 677 2.28 3.88 -38.28
CA GLY A 677 1.54 4.30 -39.48
C GLY A 677 0.35 3.40 -39.82
N LEU A 678 -0.15 2.61 -38.87
CA LEU A 678 -1.26 1.68 -39.02
C LEU A 678 -2.41 1.94 -38.03
N PRO A 679 -2.92 3.18 -37.86
CA PRO A 679 -3.91 3.52 -36.83
C PRO A 679 -5.26 2.81 -37.02
N GLY A 680 -5.59 2.37 -38.24
CA GLY A 680 -6.81 1.62 -38.55
C GLY A 680 -6.75 0.13 -38.21
N LEU A 681 -5.59 -0.35 -37.75
CA LEU A 681 -5.38 -1.74 -37.33
C LEU A 681 -5.64 -1.94 -35.83
N ASP A 682 -6.34 -1.02 -35.17
CA ASP A 682 -6.72 -1.22 -33.77
C ASP A 682 -7.83 -2.26 -33.71
N ILE A 683 -7.38 -3.49 -33.53
CA ILE A 683 -8.22 -4.65 -33.39
C ILE A 683 -8.82 -4.60 -32.00
N ASP A 684 -10.10 -4.22 -31.91
CA ASP A 684 -10.91 -4.58 -30.76
C ASP A 684 -10.98 -6.11 -30.76
N PRO A 685 -10.45 -6.77 -29.72
CA PRO A 685 -10.57 -8.20 -29.62
C PRO A 685 -12.05 -8.59 -29.87
N ALA A 686 -13.00 -7.98 -29.18
CA ALA A 686 -14.37 -8.46 -29.09
C ALA A 686 -15.19 -8.47 -30.41
N GLN A 687 -14.68 -7.96 -31.54
CA GLN A 687 -15.50 -7.69 -32.74
C GLN A 687 -15.02 -8.30 -34.08
N SER A 688 -14.01 -9.17 -34.14
CA SER A 688 -13.41 -9.52 -35.44
C SER A 688 -13.99 -10.74 -36.17
N THR A 689 -14.78 -10.51 -37.23
CA THR A 689 -14.91 -11.41 -38.40
C THR A 689 -14.11 -10.83 -39.58
N TYR A 690 -12.81 -11.15 -39.70
CA TYR A 690 -11.98 -10.70 -40.84
C TYR A 690 -11.46 -11.88 -41.67
N PRO A 691 -11.75 -11.97 -42.99
CA PRO A 691 -11.35 -13.12 -43.81
C PRO A 691 -9.93 -13.08 -44.44
N ASN A 692 -9.00 -12.24 -43.96
CA ASN A 692 -7.65 -12.14 -44.58
C ASN A 692 -6.50 -11.86 -43.59
N TYR A 693 -6.25 -12.81 -42.69
CA TYR A 693 -5.31 -12.64 -41.58
C TYR A 693 -3.82 -12.68 -41.97
N ASP A 694 -3.45 -13.46 -42.98
CA ASP A 694 -2.06 -13.60 -43.43
C ASP A 694 -1.54 -12.33 -44.14
N SER A 695 -2.42 -11.63 -44.88
CA SER A 695 -2.05 -10.36 -45.51
C SER A 695 -1.78 -9.27 -44.47
N ILE A 696 -2.64 -9.16 -43.46
CA ILE A 696 -2.54 -8.16 -42.39
C ILE A 696 -1.27 -8.39 -41.55
N SER A 697 -0.97 -9.64 -41.19
CA SER A 697 0.21 -9.95 -40.40
C SER A 697 1.51 -9.67 -41.14
N LYS A 698 1.59 -9.95 -42.45
CA LYS A 698 2.72 -9.60 -43.32
C LYS A 698 2.92 -8.09 -43.42
N GLU A 699 1.85 -7.35 -43.61
CA GLU A 699 1.88 -5.88 -43.68
C GLU A 699 2.36 -5.30 -42.35
N LEU A 700 1.81 -5.77 -41.23
CA LEU A 700 2.20 -5.33 -39.90
C LEU A 700 3.64 -5.70 -39.57
N TYR A 701 4.09 -6.94 -39.84
CA TYR A 701 5.49 -7.35 -39.63
C TYR A 701 6.46 -6.46 -40.41
N LYS A 702 6.14 -6.18 -41.68
CA LYS A 702 6.94 -5.30 -42.53
C LYS A 702 6.99 -3.89 -41.96
N ALA A 703 5.84 -3.30 -41.64
CA ALA A 703 5.75 -1.96 -41.07
C ALA A 703 6.55 -1.84 -39.76
N LEU A 704 6.37 -2.79 -38.83
CA LEU A 704 7.11 -2.82 -37.57
C LEU A 704 8.62 -2.91 -37.78
N THR A 705 9.06 -3.78 -38.69
CA THR A 705 10.48 -3.96 -38.99
C THR A 705 11.10 -2.72 -39.63
N ASP A 706 10.41 -2.12 -40.60
CA ASP A 706 10.91 -0.95 -41.33
C ASP A 706 10.93 0.30 -40.44
N THR A 707 9.88 0.54 -39.65
CA THR A 707 9.84 1.65 -38.67
C THR A 707 10.87 1.44 -37.55
N SER A 708 11.08 0.20 -37.10
CA SER A 708 12.08 -0.10 -36.06
C SER A 708 13.51 0.17 -36.57
N ARG A 709 13.78 -0.07 -37.85
CA ARG A 709 15.08 0.26 -38.48
C ARG A 709 15.30 1.76 -38.65
N SER A 710 14.23 2.53 -38.85
CA SER A 710 14.32 3.99 -39.01
C SER A 710 14.56 4.75 -37.69
N LEU A 711 14.39 4.11 -36.53
CA LEU A 711 14.74 4.70 -35.23
C LEU A 711 16.22 5.09 -35.20
N THR A 712 16.56 6.19 -34.55
CA THR A 712 17.96 6.62 -34.43
C THR A 712 18.75 5.71 -33.47
N ASP A 713 20.07 5.59 -33.66
CA ASP A 713 20.90 4.78 -32.77
C ASP A 713 20.95 5.39 -31.35
N SER A 714 20.96 6.72 -31.24
CA SER A 714 20.86 7.43 -29.96
C SER A 714 19.54 7.12 -29.24
N TYR A 715 18.40 7.11 -29.95
CA TYR A 715 17.13 6.73 -29.33
C TYR A 715 17.17 5.32 -28.72
N ILE A 716 17.70 4.34 -29.46
CA ILE A 716 17.79 2.95 -28.98
C ILE A 716 18.76 2.83 -27.80
N GLN A 717 19.91 3.51 -27.87
CA GLN A 717 20.88 3.52 -26.78
C GLN A 717 20.29 4.13 -25.51
N GLU A 718 19.64 5.28 -25.63
CA GLU A 718 19.12 6.01 -24.48
C GLU A 718 17.86 5.38 -23.91
N THR A 719 16.93 4.88 -24.73
CA THR A 719 15.63 4.43 -24.22
C THR A 719 15.52 2.92 -24.04
N VAL A 720 16.27 2.12 -24.80
CA VAL A 720 16.17 0.66 -24.77
C VAL A 720 17.36 0.03 -24.06
N VAL A 721 18.58 0.38 -24.45
CA VAL A 721 19.81 -0.19 -23.88
C VAL A 721 20.08 0.34 -22.48
N SER A 722 19.99 1.66 -22.27
CA SER A 722 20.28 2.32 -21.00
C SER A 722 19.12 2.20 -20.00
N ARG A 723 18.55 1.00 -19.85
CA ARG A 723 17.45 0.71 -18.93
C ARG A 723 17.97 0.18 -17.60
N VAL A 724 17.18 0.37 -16.54
CA VAL A 724 17.43 -0.31 -15.27
C VAL A 724 17.18 -1.81 -15.43
N ILE A 725 18.10 -2.62 -14.92
CA ILE A 725 17.98 -4.07 -14.88
C ILE A 725 17.51 -4.53 -13.50
N THR A 726 16.79 -5.65 -13.47
CA THR A 726 16.20 -6.18 -12.24
C THR A 726 17.05 -7.30 -11.65
N LYS A 727 16.79 -7.68 -10.39
CA LYS A 727 17.41 -8.87 -9.75
C LYS A 727 17.19 -10.16 -10.56
N GLN A 728 16.14 -10.22 -11.38
CA GLN A 728 15.91 -11.34 -12.30
C GLN A 728 16.96 -11.38 -13.41
N HIS A 729 17.26 -10.24 -14.03
CA HIS A 729 18.33 -10.15 -15.02
C HIS A 729 19.66 -10.53 -14.38
N LEU A 730 19.96 -10.00 -13.18
CA LEU A 730 21.21 -10.28 -12.48
C LEU A 730 21.45 -11.77 -12.29
N ARG A 731 20.44 -12.54 -11.87
CA ARG A 731 20.56 -14.01 -11.67
C ARG A 731 20.96 -14.78 -12.92
N VAL A 732 20.56 -14.30 -14.09
CA VAL A 732 20.82 -14.98 -15.37
C VAL A 732 22.21 -14.61 -15.90
N LEU A 733 22.64 -13.39 -15.60
CA LEU A 733 23.88 -12.80 -16.08
C LEU A 733 25.06 -13.12 -15.16
N SER A 734 24.85 -13.18 -13.83
CA SER A 734 25.89 -13.27 -12.81
C SER A 734 26.84 -14.45 -12.99
N ASP A 735 26.30 -15.61 -13.34
CA ASP A 735 27.05 -16.87 -13.38
C ASP A 735 27.92 -16.98 -14.64
N LYS A 736 27.79 -16.02 -15.56
CA LYS A 736 28.44 -15.99 -16.88
C LYS A 736 29.37 -14.80 -17.05
N LEU A 737 29.52 -13.99 -16.00
CA LEU A 737 30.38 -12.82 -15.95
C LEU A 737 31.61 -13.09 -15.09
N GLU A 738 32.70 -12.39 -15.39
CA GLU A 738 33.87 -12.34 -14.52
C GLU A 738 33.50 -11.63 -13.20
N ASP A 739 34.25 -11.90 -12.13
CA ASP A 739 33.92 -11.42 -10.78
C ASP A 739 33.78 -9.89 -10.71
N GLU A 740 34.63 -9.14 -11.42
CA GLU A 740 34.60 -7.67 -11.48
C GLU A 740 33.34 -7.14 -12.19
N ASP A 741 32.98 -7.73 -13.33
CA ASP A 741 31.77 -7.34 -14.08
C ASP A 741 30.50 -7.73 -13.31
N ARG A 742 30.53 -8.87 -12.60
CA ARG A 742 29.44 -9.32 -11.74
C ARG A 742 29.23 -8.38 -10.56
N GLU A 743 30.31 -7.96 -9.90
CA GLU A 743 30.25 -6.98 -8.79
C GLU A 743 29.71 -5.63 -9.29
N THR A 744 30.21 -5.16 -10.43
CA THR A 744 29.72 -3.93 -11.07
C THR A 744 28.21 -4.03 -11.36
N LEU A 745 27.75 -5.11 -12.00
CA LEU A 745 26.34 -5.30 -12.34
C LEU A 745 25.45 -5.44 -11.10
N THR A 746 25.97 -6.08 -10.04
CA THR A 746 25.26 -6.21 -8.75
C THR A 746 25.07 -4.83 -8.11
N ASN A 747 26.13 -4.02 -8.06
CA ASN A 747 26.07 -2.66 -7.56
C ASN A 747 25.09 -1.80 -8.36
N MET A 748 25.02 -1.96 -9.68
CA MET A 748 24.04 -1.25 -10.51
C MET A 748 22.60 -1.65 -10.16
N VAL A 749 22.34 -2.95 -9.94
CA VAL A 749 20.99 -3.44 -9.59
C VAL A 749 20.55 -2.96 -8.20
N ASP A 750 21.45 -3.04 -7.21
CA ASP A 750 21.14 -2.65 -5.83
C ASP A 750 20.96 -1.12 -5.69
N ASN A 751 21.64 -0.34 -6.52
CA ASN A 751 21.51 1.12 -6.58
C ASN A 751 20.48 1.62 -7.62
N VAL A 752 19.80 0.70 -8.34
CA VAL A 752 18.79 1.01 -9.36
C VAL A 752 19.38 1.89 -10.50
N GLU A 753 20.64 1.64 -10.85
CA GLU A 753 21.35 2.37 -11.89
C GLU A 753 21.05 1.79 -13.29
N PRO A 754 20.82 2.65 -14.31
CA PRO A 754 20.64 2.18 -15.67
C PRO A 754 21.92 1.59 -16.27
N LEU A 755 21.77 0.60 -17.12
CA LEU A 755 22.90 -0.05 -17.79
C LEU A 755 23.74 0.94 -18.61
N THR A 756 25.07 0.93 -18.44
CA THR A 756 25.97 1.76 -19.24
C THR A 756 26.21 1.12 -20.62
N MET A 757 26.52 1.95 -21.62
CA MET A 757 26.84 1.43 -22.96
C MET A 757 28.11 0.57 -22.95
N GLU A 758 29.05 0.85 -22.06
CA GLU A 758 30.25 0.02 -21.87
C GLU A 758 29.89 -1.37 -21.35
N MET A 759 29.11 -1.45 -20.26
CA MET A 759 28.65 -2.73 -19.74
C MET A 759 27.79 -3.48 -20.77
N TYR A 760 26.92 -2.78 -21.51
CA TYR A 760 26.16 -3.42 -22.60
C TYR A 760 27.05 -4.02 -23.68
N ARG A 761 28.15 -3.35 -24.07
CA ARG A 761 29.12 -3.91 -25.02
C ARG A 761 29.77 -5.18 -24.46
N LYS A 762 30.20 -5.18 -23.20
CA LYS A 762 30.72 -6.38 -22.52
C LYS A 762 29.70 -7.52 -22.54
N LEU A 763 28.43 -7.22 -22.27
CA LEU A 763 27.34 -8.20 -22.37
C LEU A 763 27.15 -8.72 -23.81
N VAL A 764 27.31 -7.88 -24.83
CA VAL A 764 27.25 -8.32 -26.24
C VAL A 764 28.43 -9.24 -26.56
N ASP A 765 29.64 -8.90 -26.13
CA ASP A 765 30.87 -9.66 -26.40
C ASP A 765 30.83 -11.04 -25.74
N THR A 766 30.23 -11.13 -24.55
CA THR A 766 29.97 -12.40 -23.83
C THR A 766 28.72 -13.14 -24.33
N LYS A 767 28.04 -12.63 -25.37
CA LYS A 767 26.79 -13.18 -25.93
C LYS A 767 25.65 -13.24 -24.90
N LEU A 768 25.69 -12.38 -23.89
CA LEU A 768 24.65 -12.12 -22.88
C LEU A 768 23.73 -10.95 -23.28
N ALA A 769 24.05 -10.24 -24.36
CA ALA A 769 23.17 -9.25 -24.99
C ALA A 769 23.23 -9.34 -26.52
N ILE A 770 22.22 -8.77 -27.18
CA ILE A 770 22.10 -8.70 -28.63
C ILE A 770 22.79 -7.42 -29.15
N PRO A 771 23.58 -7.47 -30.23
CA PRO A 771 24.09 -6.25 -30.85
C PRO A 771 22.99 -5.25 -31.21
N VAL A 772 23.21 -3.95 -30.98
CA VAL A 772 22.23 -2.88 -31.24
C VAL A 772 21.64 -2.94 -32.66
N LYS A 773 22.47 -3.26 -33.67
CA LYS A 773 22.02 -3.43 -35.06
C LYS A 773 20.96 -4.52 -35.24
N THR A 774 21.02 -5.59 -34.45
CA THR A 774 20.05 -6.67 -34.45
C THR A 774 18.84 -6.30 -33.59
N LEU A 775 19.06 -5.68 -32.43
CA LEU A 775 17.98 -5.17 -31.56
C LEU A 775 17.05 -4.21 -32.31
N LYS A 776 17.61 -3.31 -33.14
CA LYS A 776 16.84 -2.40 -34.01
C LYS A 776 15.89 -3.10 -34.98
N LYS A 777 16.13 -4.36 -35.34
CA LYS A 777 15.24 -5.10 -36.25
C LYS A 777 14.04 -5.70 -35.52
N ILE A 778 14.14 -5.89 -34.20
CA ILE A 778 13.18 -6.65 -33.40
C ILE A 778 12.48 -5.85 -32.30
N PHE A 779 12.96 -4.64 -31.99
CA PHE A 779 12.47 -3.83 -30.87
C PHE A 779 10.96 -3.54 -30.94
N LEU A 780 10.46 -2.97 -32.04
CA LEU A 780 9.02 -2.66 -32.14
C LEU A 780 8.16 -3.93 -32.22
N LEU A 781 8.67 -5.00 -32.81
CA LEU A 781 7.99 -6.30 -32.83
C LEU A 781 7.77 -6.81 -31.40
N GLU A 782 8.82 -6.75 -30.58
CA GLU A 782 8.77 -7.13 -29.17
C GLU A 782 7.84 -6.23 -28.36
N LEU A 783 7.92 -4.91 -28.53
CA LEU A 783 7.03 -3.98 -27.80
C LEU A 783 5.56 -4.20 -28.17
N TYR A 784 5.24 -4.38 -29.45
CA TYR A 784 3.89 -4.69 -29.91
C TYR A 784 3.34 -5.96 -29.25
N MET A 785 4.18 -6.99 -29.19
CA MET A 785 3.83 -8.24 -28.54
C MET A 785 3.54 -8.06 -27.05
N TYR A 786 4.39 -7.32 -26.33
CA TYR A 786 4.17 -7.05 -24.91
C TYR A 786 2.84 -6.34 -24.66
N ILE A 787 2.56 -5.26 -25.41
CA ILE A 787 1.31 -4.50 -25.26
C ILE A 787 0.10 -5.42 -25.45
N ASN A 788 0.07 -6.21 -26.52
CA ASN A 788 -1.07 -7.08 -26.81
C ASN A 788 -1.16 -8.26 -25.85
N PHE A 789 -0.03 -8.76 -25.36
CA PHE A 789 -0.02 -9.81 -24.36
C PHE A 789 -0.65 -9.36 -23.05
N GLU A 790 -0.27 -8.19 -22.53
CA GLU A 790 -0.89 -7.65 -21.31
C GLU A 790 -2.39 -7.39 -21.50
N ARG A 791 -2.81 -6.91 -22.69
CA ARG A 791 -4.24 -6.73 -23.00
C ARG A 791 -5.01 -8.05 -22.91
N ILE A 792 -4.43 -9.14 -23.40
CA ILE A 792 -5.03 -10.48 -23.34
C ILE A 792 -5.12 -10.96 -21.88
N ILE A 793 -4.10 -10.70 -21.05
CA ILE A 793 -4.17 -11.02 -19.60
C ILE A 793 -5.34 -10.29 -18.95
N VAL A 794 -5.47 -8.98 -19.17
CA VAL A 794 -6.56 -8.18 -18.60
C VAL A 794 -7.92 -8.68 -19.04
N ALA A 795 -8.10 -8.96 -20.34
CA ALA A 795 -9.36 -9.49 -20.86
C ALA A 795 -9.75 -10.81 -20.16
N ARG A 796 -8.78 -11.70 -19.90
CA ARG A 796 -9.01 -12.93 -19.15
C ARG A 796 -9.39 -12.69 -17.69
N LEU A 797 -8.76 -11.72 -17.04
CA LEU A 797 -9.04 -11.39 -15.63
C LEU A 797 -10.41 -10.71 -15.47
N TYR A 798 -10.86 -9.95 -16.46
CA TYR A 798 -12.11 -9.18 -16.40
C TYR A 798 -13.35 -10.02 -16.79
N ASP A 799 -13.20 -10.99 -17.70
CA ASP A 799 -14.34 -11.64 -18.36
C ASP A 799 -14.35 -13.17 -18.25
N TYR A 800 -14.17 -13.71 -17.04
CA TYR A 800 -14.30 -15.15 -16.76
C TYR A 800 -15.71 -15.71 -17.02
N SER A 801 -16.71 -14.86 -17.29
CA SER A 801 -18.12 -15.27 -17.38
C SER A 801 -18.79 -15.12 -18.75
N LYS A 802 -18.29 -14.29 -19.68
CA LYS A 802 -19.04 -13.99 -20.92
C LYS A 802 -18.22 -13.60 -22.17
N SER A 803 -17.19 -14.33 -22.60
CA SER A 803 -16.83 -14.33 -24.05
C SER A 803 -15.79 -15.38 -24.46
N GLU A 804 -15.96 -15.91 -25.68
CA GLU A 804 -14.85 -16.43 -26.49
C GLU A 804 -13.86 -15.28 -26.70
N ILE A 805 -12.72 -15.34 -26.02
CA ILE A 805 -11.64 -14.40 -26.29
C ILE A 805 -11.21 -14.60 -27.74
N PRO A 806 -11.08 -13.54 -28.54
CA PRO A 806 -11.00 -13.68 -29.97
C PRO A 806 -9.56 -13.96 -30.40
N ASP A 807 -9.43 -15.05 -31.14
CA ASP A 807 -8.21 -15.65 -31.67
C ASP A 807 -7.30 -14.70 -32.48
N PHE A 808 -7.77 -13.50 -32.83
CA PHE A 808 -7.18 -12.63 -33.86
C PHE A 808 -5.91 -11.89 -33.44
N SER A 809 -5.89 -11.19 -32.29
CA SER A 809 -4.68 -10.49 -31.82
C SER A 809 -3.54 -11.48 -31.55
N LEU A 810 -3.89 -12.66 -31.04
CA LEU A 810 -2.94 -13.75 -30.84
C LEU A 810 -2.46 -14.31 -32.19
N TYR A 811 -3.37 -14.63 -33.13
CA TYR A 811 -3.04 -15.12 -34.47
C TYR A 811 -2.09 -14.19 -35.25
N ILE A 812 -2.34 -12.87 -35.21
CA ILE A 812 -1.43 -11.90 -35.82
C ILE A 812 -0.04 -11.97 -35.16
N VAL A 813 0.03 -12.03 -33.83
CA VAL A 813 1.29 -12.26 -33.12
C VAL A 813 1.92 -13.58 -33.58
N LEU A 814 1.18 -14.69 -33.71
CA LEU A 814 1.70 -15.97 -34.22
C LEU A 814 2.35 -15.80 -35.61
N GLN A 815 1.67 -15.11 -36.53
CA GLN A 815 2.10 -14.97 -37.91
C GLN A 815 3.30 -14.02 -38.08
N ILE A 816 3.31 -12.90 -37.36
CA ILE A 816 4.46 -11.98 -37.27
C ILE A 816 5.69 -12.77 -36.80
N VAL A 817 5.50 -13.70 -35.89
CA VAL A 817 6.58 -14.49 -35.32
C VAL A 817 7.07 -15.57 -36.29
N GLN A 818 6.17 -16.26 -37.00
CA GLN A 818 6.55 -17.21 -38.05
C GLN A 818 7.43 -16.57 -39.14
N GLN A 819 7.29 -15.26 -39.37
CA GLN A 819 8.06 -14.52 -40.38
C GLN A 819 9.44 -14.04 -39.89
N GLY A 820 9.68 -13.99 -38.58
CA GLY A 820 10.98 -13.62 -38.01
C GLY A 820 11.73 -14.83 -37.46
N SER A 821 12.76 -15.33 -38.14
CA SER A 821 13.50 -16.56 -37.72
C SER A 821 14.06 -16.52 -36.29
N TYR A 822 14.40 -15.32 -35.78
CA TYR A 822 14.90 -15.08 -34.42
C TYR A 822 13.78 -14.99 -33.38
N ILE A 823 12.61 -14.47 -33.77
CA ILE A 823 11.43 -14.35 -32.90
C ILE A 823 10.62 -15.65 -32.92
N TYR A 824 10.74 -16.46 -33.97
CA TYR A 824 10.08 -17.76 -34.13
C TYR A 824 10.34 -18.71 -32.95
N GLN A 825 11.57 -18.80 -32.44
CA GLN A 825 11.85 -19.54 -31.20
C GLN A 825 11.21 -18.85 -29.97
N ARG A 826 11.28 -17.53 -29.91
CA ARG A 826 10.79 -16.65 -28.83
C ARG A 826 9.29 -16.79 -28.52
N VAL A 827 8.48 -17.17 -29.50
CA VAL A 827 7.00 -17.20 -29.35
C VAL A 827 6.49 -18.62 -29.51
N LYS A 828 7.23 -19.52 -30.17
CA LYS A 828 7.00 -20.96 -30.03
C LYS A 828 7.01 -21.40 -28.56
N GLU A 829 7.85 -20.78 -27.71
CA GLU A 829 7.88 -21.03 -26.26
C GLU A 829 6.75 -20.32 -25.47
N TYR A 830 6.27 -19.19 -25.98
CA TYR A 830 5.30 -18.33 -25.28
C TYR A 830 3.83 -18.62 -25.64
N LEU A 831 3.57 -19.11 -26.86
CA LEU A 831 2.26 -19.37 -27.46
C LEU A 831 1.62 -20.71 -27.05
N ARG A 832 1.99 -21.22 -25.89
CA ARG A 832 1.38 -22.40 -25.26
C ARG A 832 -0.04 -22.17 -24.73
N ASP A 833 -0.84 -21.31 -25.37
CA ASP A 833 -2.15 -20.95 -24.83
C ASP A 833 -3.23 -20.76 -25.92
N ARG A 834 -3.76 -21.91 -26.40
CA ARG A 834 -5.15 -22.19 -26.88
C ARG A 834 -5.50 -21.82 -28.34
N LYS A 835 -6.53 -22.32 -29.05
CA LYS A 835 -7.38 -23.57 -29.15
C LYS A 835 -7.87 -23.60 -30.63
N PRO A 836 -8.22 -24.75 -31.27
CA PRO A 836 -9.61 -25.26 -31.16
C PRO A 836 -9.65 -26.76 -30.81
N THR A 837 -10.67 -27.19 -30.06
CA THR A 837 -10.84 -28.49 -29.38
C THR A 837 -9.86 -28.79 -28.24
N ILE A 838 -10.41 -29.10 -27.05
CA ILE A 838 -9.69 -29.39 -25.80
C ILE A 838 -8.65 -30.51 -25.96
N ILE A 839 -9.00 -31.56 -26.70
CA ILE A 839 -8.10 -32.67 -27.05
C ILE A 839 -6.94 -32.21 -27.94
N LEU A 840 -7.18 -31.27 -28.86
CA LEU A 840 -6.12 -30.69 -29.69
C LEU A 840 -5.22 -29.77 -28.85
N HIS A 841 -5.76 -29.06 -27.86
CA HIS A 841 -4.99 -28.24 -26.92
C HIS A 841 -4.00 -29.10 -26.12
N LEU A 842 -4.43 -30.24 -25.60
CA LEU A 842 -3.54 -31.17 -24.91
C LEU A 842 -2.51 -31.79 -25.86
N LYS A 843 -2.90 -32.17 -27.09
CA LYS A 843 -1.97 -32.71 -28.11
C LYS A 843 -0.92 -31.68 -28.52
N VAL A 844 -1.33 -30.43 -28.76
CA VAL A 844 -0.42 -29.32 -29.07
C VAL A 844 0.48 -29.04 -27.88
N MET A 845 -0.06 -28.91 -26.67
CA MET A 845 0.73 -28.67 -25.45
C MET A 845 1.71 -29.80 -25.15
N THR A 846 1.32 -31.06 -25.38
CA THR A 846 2.18 -32.24 -25.17
C THR A 846 3.25 -32.36 -26.26
N CYS A 847 2.90 -32.18 -27.54
CA CYS A 847 3.88 -32.10 -28.63
C CYS A 847 4.87 -30.96 -28.40
N LEU A 848 4.39 -29.81 -27.96
CA LEU A 848 5.21 -28.62 -27.72
C LEU A 848 6.02 -28.74 -26.43
N PHE A 849 5.52 -29.46 -25.42
CA PHE A 849 6.26 -29.89 -24.24
C PHE A 849 7.42 -30.79 -24.60
N ASN A 850 7.15 -31.81 -25.42
CA ASN A 850 8.17 -32.70 -25.93
C ASN A 850 9.16 -31.96 -26.85
N GLU A 851 8.73 -30.97 -27.61
CA GLU A 851 9.63 -30.12 -28.41
C GLU A 851 10.47 -29.18 -27.55
N ILE A 852 9.94 -28.49 -26.53
CA ILE A 852 10.76 -27.66 -25.62
C ILE A 852 11.77 -28.52 -24.85
N LEU A 853 11.37 -29.70 -24.38
CA LEU A 853 12.29 -30.65 -23.77
C LEU A 853 13.29 -31.26 -24.77
N ALA A 854 12.93 -31.33 -26.06
CA ALA A 854 13.83 -31.77 -27.13
C ALA A 854 14.78 -30.66 -27.61
N ILE A 855 14.43 -29.39 -27.40
CA ILE A 855 15.29 -28.21 -27.60
C ILE A 855 16.28 -28.08 -26.42
N LYS A 856 16.90 -29.20 -26.06
CA LYS A 856 18.03 -29.19 -25.13
C LYS A 856 19.16 -28.32 -25.69
N GLU A 857 19.64 -27.43 -24.84
CA GLU A 857 20.97 -26.79 -24.86
C GLU A 857 21.24 -25.59 -25.79
N THR A 858 20.30 -25.07 -26.60
CA THR A 858 20.69 -24.06 -27.63
C THR A 858 19.92 -22.74 -27.73
N VAL A 859 18.82 -22.54 -27.01
CA VAL A 859 17.99 -21.32 -27.18
C VAL A 859 18.27 -20.29 -26.10
N LYS A 860 18.69 -19.10 -26.51
CA LYS A 860 18.89 -17.93 -25.64
C LYS A 860 17.68 -17.01 -25.75
N PHE A 861 16.99 -16.77 -24.64
CA PHE A 861 15.91 -15.81 -24.54
C PHE A 861 16.46 -14.45 -24.11
N TYR A 862 16.15 -13.42 -24.88
CA TYR A 862 16.50 -12.04 -24.56
C TYR A 862 15.22 -11.25 -24.29
N ASP A 863 15.27 -10.26 -23.41
CA ASP A 863 14.26 -9.22 -23.20
C ASP A 863 14.86 -7.87 -23.55
N PHE A 864 14.28 -7.18 -24.53
CA PHE A 864 14.78 -5.94 -25.14
C PHE A 864 16.29 -5.93 -25.39
N GLY A 865 16.85 -7.09 -25.78
CA GLY A 865 18.26 -7.25 -26.10
C GLY A 865 19.15 -7.80 -24.98
N LEU A 866 18.66 -7.98 -23.75
CA LEU A 866 19.43 -8.58 -22.64
C LEU A 866 19.01 -10.01 -22.37
N LEU A 867 19.95 -10.91 -22.10
CA LEU A 867 19.66 -12.31 -21.82
C LEU A 867 18.82 -12.43 -20.55
N MET A 868 17.71 -13.13 -20.67
CA MET A 868 16.75 -13.42 -19.60
C MET A 868 16.66 -14.91 -19.31
N SER A 869 17.05 -15.78 -20.23
CA SER A 869 17.34 -17.19 -19.95
C SER A 869 18.16 -17.84 -21.05
N GLU A 870 18.86 -18.94 -20.74
CA GLU A 870 19.60 -19.76 -21.71
C GLU A 870 19.29 -21.24 -21.49
N GLY A 871 18.88 -21.92 -22.55
CA GLY A 871 18.30 -23.25 -22.47
C GLY A 871 16.89 -23.21 -21.87
N VAL A 872 16.33 -24.38 -21.60
CA VAL A 872 15.12 -24.47 -20.80
C VAL A 872 15.53 -24.21 -19.35
N ASP A 873 15.50 -22.95 -18.93
CA ASP A 873 15.79 -22.61 -17.55
C ASP A 873 14.77 -23.31 -16.61
N ILE A 874 15.18 -23.53 -15.36
CA ILE A 874 14.37 -24.26 -14.40
C ILE A 874 13.04 -23.55 -14.14
N LEU A 875 12.99 -22.21 -14.15
CA LEU A 875 11.77 -21.43 -13.95
C LEU A 875 10.80 -21.58 -15.14
N THR A 876 11.30 -21.58 -16.37
CA THR A 876 10.55 -21.85 -17.59
C THR A 876 10.01 -23.28 -17.57
N THR A 877 10.82 -24.24 -17.14
CA THR A 877 10.40 -25.63 -16.98
C THR A 877 9.26 -25.76 -15.95
N LEU A 878 9.40 -25.09 -14.80
CA LEU A 878 8.37 -25.04 -13.75
C LEU A 878 7.08 -24.40 -14.27
N SER A 879 7.16 -23.25 -14.96
CA SER A 879 6.01 -22.57 -15.57
C SER A 879 5.32 -23.46 -16.62
N CYS A 880 6.11 -24.20 -17.40
CA CYS A 880 5.60 -25.14 -18.40
C CYS A 880 4.80 -26.27 -17.76
N TYR A 881 5.35 -26.92 -16.73
CA TYR A 881 4.66 -27.96 -15.98
C TYR A 881 3.39 -27.43 -15.30
N GLU A 882 3.45 -26.24 -14.70
CA GLU A 882 2.29 -25.59 -14.10
C GLU A 882 1.16 -25.38 -15.13
N LYS A 883 1.47 -24.81 -16.30
CA LYS A 883 0.47 -24.58 -17.36
C LYS A 883 -0.12 -25.88 -17.91
N LEU A 884 0.72 -26.90 -18.15
CA LEU A 884 0.26 -28.24 -18.54
C LEU A 884 -0.68 -28.81 -17.49
N LEU A 885 -0.31 -28.66 -16.22
CA LEU A 885 -1.12 -29.15 -15.13
C LEU A 885 -2.47 -28.42 -15.06
N LYS A 886 -2.51 -27.09 -15.24
CA LYS A 886 -3.77 -26.34 -15.38
C LYS A 886 -4.65 -26.84 -16.54
N CYS A 887 -4.04 -27.30 -17.64
CA CYS A 887 -4.80 -27.93 -18.74
C CYS A 887 -5.42 -29.26 -18.30
N TYR A 888 -4.67 -30.09 -17.58
CA TYR A 888 -5.18 -31.34 -17.02
C TYR A 888 -6.28 -31.11 -15.95
N VAL A 889 -6.14 -30.07 -15.11
CA VAL A 889 -7.18 -29.64 -14.16
C VAL A 889 -8.48 -29.34 -14.91
N PHE A 890 -8.42 -28.54 -15.96
CA PHE A 890 -9.58 -28.16 -16.77
C PHE A 890 -10.24 -29.38 -17.45
N LEU A 891 -9.43 -30.27 -18.04
CA LEU A 891 -9.90 -31.52 -18.66
C LEU A 891 -10.65 -32.43 -17.69
N VAL A 892 -10.16 -32.54 -16.47
CA VAL A 892 -10.78 -33.34 -15.42
C VAL A 892 -12.08 -32.69 -14.94
N ASP A 893 -12.12 -31.35 -14.87
CA ASP A 893 -13.30 -30.58 -14.46
C ASP A 893 -14.39 -30.49 -15.56
N ASP A 894 -14.07 -30.60 -16.85
CA ASP A 894 -15.10 -30.55 -17.91
C ASP A 894 -15.83 -31.90 -18.11
N GLY A 895 -15.39 -32.96 -17.40
CA GLY A 895 -16.03 -34.28 -17.47
C GLY A 895 -15.63 -35.12 -18.70
N GLU A 896 -14.93 -34.54 -19.67
CA GLU A 896 -14.30 -35.29 -20.79
C GLU A 896 -13.30 -36.36 -20.30
N ALA A 897 -12.78 -36.23 -19.08
CA ALA A 897 -11.90 -37.21 -18.46
C ALA A 897 -12.62 -38.45 -17.88
N GLY A 898 -13.95 -38.45 -17.80
CA GLY A 898 -14.73 -39.55 -17.20
C GLY A 898 -14.49 -40.92 -17.82
N GLU A 899 -13.94 -40.97 -19.05
CA GLU A 899 -13.63 -42.21 -19.77
C GLU A 899 -12.12 -42.41 -20.07
N ASN A 900 -11.24 -41.44 -19.78
CA ASN A 900 -9.85 -41.46 -20.27
C ASN A 900 -8.81 -41.42 -19.12
N SER A 901 -8.50 -42.60 -18.55
CA SER A 901 -7.52 -42.81 -17.46
C SER A 901 -6.12 -42.26 -17.75
N ASP A 902 -5.79 -42.06 -19.02
CA ASP A 902 -4.50 -41.56 -19.48
C ASP A 902 -4.24 -40.10 -19.09
N PHE A 903 -5.26 -39.24 -19.05
CA PHE A 903 -5.07 -37.82 -18.70
C PHE A 903 -4.77 -37.63 -17.22
N ILE A 904 -5.38 -38.46 -16.37
CA ILE A 904 -5.14 -38.45 -14.93
C ILE A 904 -3.70 -38.89 -14.66
N THR A 905 -3.29 -40.03 -15.23
CA THR A 905 -1.92 -40.56 -15.09
C THR A 905 -0.88 -39.54 -15.54
N LYS A 906 -1.11 -38.87 -16.67
CA LYS A 906 -0.21 -37.81 -17.17
C LYS A 906 -0.22 -36.56 -16.28
N GLY A 907 -1.39 -36.15 -15.78
CA GLY A 907 -1.48 -35.04 -14.83
C GLY A 907 -0.75 -35.33 -13.52
N GLU A 908 -0.84 -36.56 -12.99
CA GLU A 908 -0.08 -37.00 -11.81
C GLU A 908 1.43 -37.01 -12.07
N GLU A 909 1.86 -37.46 -13.25
CA GLU A 909 3.25 -37.37 -13.68
C GLU A 909 3.74 -35.91 -13.71
N MET A 910 2.93 -34.98 -14.24
CA MET A 910 3.27 -33.55 -14.24
C MET A 910 3.31 -32.96 -12.82
N CYS A 911 2.40 -33.34 -11.93
CA CYS A 911 2.46 -32.95 -10.51
C CYS A 911 3.79 -33.36 -9.89
N LYS A 912 4.22 -34.62 -10.11
CA LYS A 912 5.46 -35.15 -9.54
C LYS A 912 6.67 -34.38 -10.06
N LYS A 913 6.76 -34.18 -11.38
CA LYS A 913 7.88 -33.44 -12.00
C LYS A 913 7.92 -31.96 -11.56
N LEU A 914 6.76 -31.30 -11.49
CA LEU A 914 6.66 -29.92 -11.00
C LEU A 914 7.13 -29.82 -9.55
N LEU A 915 6.69 -30.75 -8.69
CA LEU A 915 7.02 -30.76 -7.27
C LEU A 915 8.50 -31.06 -7.04
N GLU A 916 9.05 -32.09 -7.69
CA GLU A 916 10.46 -32.48 -7.57
C GLU A 916 11.39 -31.32 -7.95
N LEU A 917 11.08 -30.65 -9.07
CA LEU A 917 11.87 -29.52 -9.55
C LEU A 917 11.70 -28.27 -8.66
N ALA A 918 10.49 -28.00 -8.16
CA ALA A 918 10.27 -26.86 -7.27
C ALA A 918 10.99 -27.07 -5.92
N GLU A 919 10.94 -28.27 -5.37
CA GLU A 919 11.60 -28.60 -4.10
C GLU A 919 13.12 -28.73 -4.23
N SER A 920 13.66 -29.13 -5.39
CA SER A 920 15.11 -29.11 -5.61
C SER A 920 15.67 -27.69 -5.56
N GLU A 921 14.97 -26.72 -6.17
CA GLU A 921 15.37 -25.31 -6.14
C GLU A 921 15.30 -24.71 -4.74
N VAL A 922 14.26 -25.05 -3.97
CA VAL A 922 14.16 -24.66 -2.55
C VAL A 922 15.34 -25.20 -1.74
N LYS A 923 15.73 -26.47 -1.97
CA LYS A 923 16.89 -27.09 -1.30
C LYS A 923 18.23 -26.46 -1.72
N ALA A 924 18.33 -26.00 -2.96
CA ALA A 924 19.51 -25.29 -3.48
C ALA A 924 19.66 -23.86 -2.94
N GLY A 925 18.73 -23.40 -2.09
CA GLY A 925 18.71 -22.02 -1.58
C GLY A 925 18.15 -21.00 -2.57
N ASN A 926 17.59 -21.47 -3.69
CA ASN A 926 17.04 -20.66 -4.77
C ASN A 926 15.53 -20.89 -4.93
N PRO A 927 14.70 -20.67 -3.88
CA PRO A 927 13.27 -20.94 -3.97
C PRO A 927 12.65 -20.21 -5.18
N PRO A 928 11.88 -20.91 -6.04
CA PRO A 928 11.23 -20.28 -7.17
C PRO A 928 10.31 -19.16 -6.69
N LEU A 929 10.31 -18.02 -7.37
CA LEU A 929 9.50 -16.88 -6.96
C LEU A 929 7.99 -17.17 -7.00
N ASN A 930 7.52 -18.04 -7.91
CA ASN A 930 6.12 -18.50 -7.99
C ASN A 930 5.89 -19.84 -7.27
N LEU A 931 6.74 -20.20 -6.30
CA LEU A 931 6.68 -21.49 -5.60
C LEU A 931 5.30 -21.77 -5.01
N ALA A 932 4.65 -20.77 -4.42
CA ALA A 932 3.31 -20.91 -3.89
C ALA A 932 2.28 -21.27 -4.99
N GLN A 933 2.40 -20.68 -6.18
CA GLN A 933 1.48 -20.94 -7.30
C GLN A 933 1.63 -22.37 -7.83
N TYR A 934 2.85 -22.89 -7.82
CA TYR A 934 3.11 -24.28 -8.19
C TYR A 934 2.42 -25.23 -7.22
N TYR A 935 2.53 -24.97 -5.91
CA TYR A 935 1.82 -25.74 -4.90
C TYR A 935 0.30 -25.65 -5.02
N VAL A 936 -0.26 -24.46 -5.27
CA VAL A 936 -1.70 -24.27 -5.53
C VAL A 936 -2.14 -25.11 -6.72
N THR A 937 -1.41 -25.03 -7.84
CA THR A 937 -1.77 -25.74 -9.07
C THR A 937 -1.75 -27.27 -8.88
N ILE A 938 -0.74 -27.80 -8.17
CA ILE A 938 -0.67 -29.22 -7.78
C ILE A 938 -1.88 -29.61 -6.93
N ALA A 939 -2.22 -28.76 -5.96
CA ALA A 939 -3.34 -29.02 -5.09
C ALA A 939 -4.68 -29.00 -5.81
N MET A 940 -4.91 -28.07 -6.74
CA MET A 940 -6.14 -27.99 -7.52
C MET A 940 -6.34 -29.25 -8.36
N PHE A 941 -5.28 -29.74 -9.01
CA PHE A 941 -5.36 -31.00 -9.75
C PHE A 941 -5.74 -32.17 -8.86
N LYS A 942 -5.08 -32.30 -7.71
CA LYS A 942 -5.41 -33.34 -6.72
C LYS A 942 -6.83 -33.17 -6.16
N ALA A 943 -7.27 -31.96 -5.87
CA ALA A 943 -8.59 -31.71 -5.28
C ALA A 943 -9.73 -32.04 -6.26
N ILE A 944 -9.67 -31.52 -7.49
CA ILE A 944 -10.74 -31.70 -8.49
C ILE A 944 -10.88 -33.17 -8.88
N PHE A 945 -9.77 -33.86 -9.14
CA PHE A 945 -9.81 -35.26 -9.57
C PHE A 945 -10.52 -36.16 -8.56
N TRP A 946 -10.18 -36.04 -7.28
CA TRP A 946 -10.69 -36.97 -6.26
C TRP A 946 -12.12 -36.67 -5.83
N THR A 947 -12.59 -35.42 -5.92
CA THR A 947 -14.01 -35.10 -5.65
C THR A 947 -15.01 -35.76 -6.61
N ARG A 948 -14.56 -36.27 -7.77
CA ARG A 948 -15.44 -36.88 -8.79
C ARG A 948 -15.46 -38.41 -8.79
N LYS A 949 -14.44 -39.09 -8.26
CA LYS A 949 -14.43 -40.56 -8.11
C LYS A 949 -14.95 -40.95 -6.73
N VAL A 950 -16.23 -41.34 -6.68
CA VAL A 950 -16.94 -41.70 -5.43
C VAL A 950 -16.55 -43.10 -4.89
N GLU A 951 -15.79 -43.91 -5.64
CA GLU A 951 -15.71 -45.37 -5.41
C GLU A 951 -14.33 -45.97 -5.04
N GLU A 952 -13.25 -45.18 -4.86
CA GLU A 952 -11.92 -45.74 -4.54
C GLU A 952 -11.48 -45.53 -3.07
N GLU A 953 -10.99 -46.60 -2.42
CA GLU A 953 -10.58 -46.69 -1.01
C GLU A 953 -9.48 -45.71 -0.56
N ASN A 954 -8.81 -45.00 -1.49
CA ASN A 954 -7.66 -44.13 -1.19
C ASN A 954 -7.96 -42.61 -1.22
N HIS A 955 -9.24 -42.23 -1.29
CA HIS A 955 -9.70 -40.84 -1.43
C HIS A 955 -9.21 -39.91 -0.30
N VAL A 956 -9.19 -40.39 0.94
CA VAL A 956 -8.79 -39.60 2.12
C VAL A 956 -7.31 -39.22 2.08
N GLY A 957 -6.44 -40.12 1.63
CA GLY A 957 -5.00 -39.87 1.52
C GLY A 957 -4.68 -38.75 0.53
N LYS A 958 -5.38 -38.73 -0.61
CA LYS A 958 -5.13 -37.76 -1.68
C LYS A 958 -5.70 -36.37 -1.40
N GLN A 959 -6.83 -36.28 -0.71
CA GLN A 959 -7.30 -35.00 -0.16
C GLN A 959 -6.31 -34.42 0.86
N LYS A 960 -5.65 -35.28 1.65
CA LYS A 960 -4.62 -34.86 2.61
C LYS A 960 -3.39 -34.30 1.90
N GLU A 961 -2.94 -34.93 0.81
CA GLU A 961 -1.86 -34.40 -0.05
C GLU A 961 -2.24 -33.03 -0.65
N ALA A 962 -3.47 -32.86 -1.14
CA ALA A 962 -3.93 -31.58 -1.68
C ALA A 962 -3.94 -30.48 -0.60
N ALA A 963 -4.46 -30.78 0.58
CA ALA A 963 -4.44 -29.87 1.72
C ALA A 963 -3.01 -29.50 2.14
N GLU A 964 -2.07 -30.45 2.13
CA GLU A 964 -0.67 -30.20 2.44
C GLU A 964 -0.03 -29.23 1.45
N MET A 965 -0.25 -29.42 0.14
CA MET A 965 0.27 -28.52 -0.88
C MET A 965 -0.29 -27.09 -0.71
N LEU A 966 -1.58 -26.94 -0.46
CA LEU A 966 -2.16 -25.60 -0.23
C LEU A 966 -1.62 -24.96 1.05
N TRP A 967 -1.35 -25.75 2.10
CA TRP A 967 -0.68 -25.27 3.30
C TRP A 967 0.77 -24.85 3.03
N LYS A 968 1.51 -25.57 2.19
CA LYS A 968 2.85 -25.16 1.73
C LYS A 968 2.77 -23.83 0.97
N ALA A 969 1.82 -23.68 0.04
CA ALA A 969 1.59 -22.43 -0.68
C ALA A 969 1.33 -21.26 0.28
N TYR A 970 0.39 -21.44 1.21
CA TYR A 970 0.03 -20.46 2.23
C TYR A 970 1.25 -20.04 3.08
N ARG A 971 2.06 -21.00 3.53
CA ARG A 971 3.28 -20.71 4.32
C ARG A 971 4.36 -19.99 3.54
N VAL A 972 4.53 -20.32 2.26
CA VAL A 972 5.50 -19.63 1.38
C VAL A 972 5.13 -18.16 1.29
N GLU A 973 3.87 -17.84 1.01
CA GLU A 973 3.40 -16.46 0.92
C GLU A 973 3.54 -15.71 2.26
N LEU A 974 3.19 -16.34 3.39
CA LEU A 974 3.38 -15.73 4.72
C LEU A 974 4.84 -15.39 5.03
N LYS A 975 5.78 -16.27 4.66
CA LYS A 975 7.21 -16.05 4.94
C LYS A 975 7.81 -14.89 4.17
N ILE A 976 7.24 -14.53 3.02
CA ILE A 976 7.76 -13.43 2.19
C ILE A 976 7.42 -12.05 2.80
N LYS A 977 6.65 -12.00 3.91
CA LYS A 977 6.22 -10.75 4.58
C LYS A 977 5.69 -9.72 3.57
N ARG A 978 4.95 -10.17 2.55
CA ARG A 978 4.27 -9.25 1.65
C ARG A 978 3.11 -8.64 2.42
N GLU A 979 3.26 -7.39 2.81
CA GLU A 979 2.21 -6.58 3.45
C GLU A 979 1.04 -6.27 2.48
N GLU A 980 1.15 -6.65 1.21
CA GLU A 980 0.19 -6.38 0.13
C GLU A 980 -0.36 -7.67 -0.51
N TYR A 981 -1.52 -7.57 -1.17
CA TYR A 981 -2.21 -8.65 -1.89
C TYR A 981 -1.28 -9.51 -2.77
N HIS A 982 -1.41 -10.83 -2.67
CA HIS A 982 -0.92 -11.76 -3.67
C HIS A 982 -2.03 -12.75 -4.09
N PRO A 983 -2.38 -12.84 -5.39
CA PRO A 983 -3.47 -13.69 -5.88
C PRO A 983 -3.37 -15.14 -5.41
N THR A 984 -2.14 -15.67 -5.36
CA THR A 984 -1.85 -17.04 -4.97
C THR A 984 -2.21 -17.34 -3.50
N LEU A 985 -2.13 -16.35 -2.61
CA LEU A 985 -2.53 -16.52 -1.21
C LEU A 985 -4.04 -16.78 -1.12
N GLY A 986 -4.82 -16.08 -1.95
CA GLY A 986 -6.27 -16.26 -2.05
C GLY A 986 -6.66 -17.61 -2.61
N GLU A 987 -6.01 -18.01 -3.70
CA GLU A 987 -6.21 -19.32 -4.30
C GLU A 987 -5.87 -20.45 -3.32
N ALA A 988 -4.79 -20.30 -2.54
CA ALA A 988 -4.39 -21.28 -1.54
C ALA A 988 -5.45 -21.47 -0.44
N LEU A 989 -5.99 -20.36 0.10
CA LEU A 989 -7.01 -20.42 1.14
C LEU A 989 -8.36 -20.91 0.62
N MET A 990 -8.79 -20.46 -0.57
CA MET A 990 -10.00 -21.00 -1.21
C MET A 990 -9.89 -22.50 -1.47
N GLY A 991 -8.73 -22.93 -1.97
CA GLY A 991 -8.44 -24.35 -2.13
C GLY A 991 -8.54 -25.11 -0.80
N LEU A 992 -7.99 -24.55 0.30
CA LEU A 992 -8.07 -25.16 1.63
C LEU A 992 -9.51 -25.29 2.11
N ILE A 993 -10.33 -24.26 1.91
CA ILE A 993 -11.75 -24.30 2.26
C ILE A 993 -12.44 -25.44 1.53
N HIS A 994 -12.28 -25.54 0.21
CA HIS A 994 -12.89 -26.59 -0.60
C HIS A 994 -12.43 -27.99 -0.18
N VAL A 995 -11.12 -28.21 0.01
CA VAL A 995 -10.59 -29.51 0.42
C VAL A 995 -11.07 -29.89 1.83
N ARG A 996 -11.11 -28.95 2.78
CA ARG A 996 -11.58 -29.21 4.15
C ARG A 996 -13.08 -29.49 4.21
N ILE A 997 -13.88 -28.82 3.37
CA ILE A 997 -15.30 -29.16 3.20
C ILE A 997 -15.43 -30.60 2.69
N ALA A 998 -14.66 -30.98 1.68
CA ALA A 998 -14.70 -32.32 1.10
C ALA A 998 -14.21 -33.41 2.06
N GLN A 999 -13.31 -33.07 3.01
CA GLN A 999 -12.87 -33.93 4.11
C GLN A 999 -13.86 -33.97 5.29
N ASN A 1000 -14.97 -33.22 5.22
CA ASN A 1000 -15.92 -33.04 6.32
C ASN A 1000 -15.28 -32.42 7.60
N GLU A 1001 -14.18 -31.67 7.44
CA GLU A 1001 -13.48 -30.93 8.48
C GLU A 1001 -13.99 -29.47 8.56
N LEU A 1002 -15.31 -29.32 8.74
CA LEU A 1002 -15.99 -28.02 8.63
C LEU A 1002 -15.45 -26.95 9.58
N GLY A 1003 -14.95 -27.34 10.76
CA GLY A 1003 -14.29 -26.41 11.70
C GLY A 1003 -13.04 -25.77 11.12
N ARG A 1004 -12.18 -26.56 10.47
CA ARG A 1004 -10.96 -26.06 9.80
C ARG A 1004 -11.29 -25.29 8.53
N ALA A 1005 -12.30 -25.72 7.76
CA ALA A 1005 -12.81 -24.96 6.63
C ALA A 1005 -13.28 -23.57 7.05
N ARG A 1006 -13.94 -23.46 8.21
CA ARG A 1006 -14.38 -22.19 8.79
C ARG A 1006 -13.21 -21.29 9.16
N VAL A 1007 -12.14 -21.85 9.73
CA VAL A 1007 -10.91 -21.10 10.05
C VAL A 1007 -10.26 -20.57 8.77
N CYS A 1008 -10.12 -21.37 7.73
CA CYS A 1008 -9.57 -20.92 6.45
C CYS A 1008 -10.47 -19.85 5.77
N ALA A 1009 -11.79 -20.00 5.84
CA ALA A 1009 -12.74 -19.01 5.29
C ALA A 1009 -12.71 -17.69 6.05
N ARG A 1010 -12.57 -17.72 7.38
CA ARG A 1010 -12.31 -16.52 8.18
C ARG A 1010 -10.98 -15.90 7.77
N ARG A 1011 -9.90 -16.67 7.71
CA ARG A 1011 -8.59 -16.15 7.33
C ARG A 1011 -8.55 -15.55 5.93
N LEU A 1012 -9.25 -16.17 4.97
CA LEU A 1012 -9.37 -15.60 3.63
C LEU A 1012 -10.12 -14.28 3.67
N LEU A 1013 -11.26 -14.26 4.36
CA LEU A 1013 -12.06 -13.06 4.52
C LEU A 1013 -11.22 -11.95 5.18
N GLU A 1014 -10.48 -12.29 6.24
CA GLU A 1014 -9.51 -11.41 6.89
C GLU A 1014 -8.56 -10.80 5.86
N LEU A 1015 -7.89 -11.61 5.07
CA LEU A 1015 -6.89 -11.12 4.11
C LEU A 1015 -7.49 -10.32 2.95
N THR A 1016 -8.70 -10.68 2.47
CA THR A 1016 -9.33 -10.01 1.33
C THR A 1016 -9.82 -8.61 1.63
N GLN A 1017 -10.08 -8.32 2.91
CA GLN A 1017 -10.70 -7.07 3.34
C GLN A 1017 -9.71 -5.90 3.52
N ASP A 1018 -8.40 -6.20 3.57
CA ASP A 1018 -7.41 -5.15 3.78
C ASP A 1018 -6.90 -4.55 2.47
N HIS A 1019 -6.74 -5.35 1.41
CA HIS A 1019 -5.98 -4.93 0.22
C HIS A 1019 -6.38 -5.61 -1.11
N TRP A 1020 -7.44 -6.43 -1.17
CA TRP A 1020 -7.72 -7.31 -2.31
C TRP A 1020 -8.98 -6.86 -3.07
N SER A 1021 -9.19 -7.36 -4.30
CA SER A 1021 -10.33 -6.96 -5.12
C SER A 1021 -11.69 -7.43 -4.54
N ASP A 1022 -12.75 -6.67 -4.82
CA ASP A 1022 -14.14 -6.99 -4.43
C ASP A 1022 -14.58 -8.41 -4.82
N VAL A 1023 -14.00 -8.96 -5.88
CA VAL A 1023 -14.24 -10.33 -6.35
C VAL A 1023 -13.84 -11.35 -5.27
N TRP A 1024 -12.69 -11.16 -4.63
CA TRP A 1024 -12.20 -12.05 -3.59
C TRP A 1024 -12.92 -11.85 -2.26
N LEU A 1025 -13.32 -10.61 -1.95
CA LEU A 1025 -14.18 -10.34 -0.80
C LEU A 1025 -15.49 -11.12 -0.93
N THR A 1026 -16.15 -11.00 -2.08
CA THR A 1026 -17.40 -11.72 -2.38
C THR A 1026 -17.20 -13.24 -2.28
N ALA A 1027 -16.12 -13.76 -2.89
CA ALA A 1027 -15.81 -15.18 -2.82
C ALA A 1027 -15.59 -15.69 -1.38
N ALA A 1028 -14.93 -14.89 -0.53
CA ALA A 1028 -14.68 -15.22 0.86
C ALA A 1028 -15.97 -15.22 1.69
N GLU A 1029 -16.85 -14.24 1.49
CA GLU A 1029 -18.17 -14.17 2.14
C GLU A 1029 -19.06 -15.37 1.75
N GLU A 1030 -19.12 -15.69 0.45
CA GLU A 1030 -19.84 -16.85 -0.07
C GLU A 1030 -19.31 -18.17 0.51
N ALA A 1031 -17.97 -18.32 0.55
CA ALA A 1031 -17.33 -19.50 1.11
C ALA A 1031 -17.66 -19.67 2.61
N LEU A 1032 -17.60 -18.58 3.39
CA LEU A 1032 -17.92 -18.61 4.81
C LEU A 1032 -19.40 -18.92 5.06
N ALA A 1033 -20.31 -18.32 4.28
CA ALA A 1033 -21.75 -18.60 4.34
C ALA A 1033 -22.04 -20.08 4.03
N LYS A 1034 -21.40 -20.62 2.98
CA LYS A 1034 -21.50 -22.03 2.62
C LYS A 1034 -21.03 -22.95 3.75
N VAL A 1035 -19.87 -22.71 4.34
CA VAL A 1035 -19.35 -23.52 5.47
C VAL A 1035 -20.31 -23.45 6.68
N ARG A 1036 -20.82 -22.26 7.04
CA ARG A 1036 -21.78 -22.09 8.14
C ARG A 1036 -23.05 -22.90 7.91
N SER A 1037 -23.60 -22.86 6.69
CA SER A 1037 -24.81 -23.62 6.34
C SER A 1037 -24.58 -25.14 6.48
N MET A 1038 -23.42 -25.64 6.05
CA MET A 1038 -23.08 -27.07 6.16
C MET A 1038 -22.92 -27.53 7.61
N ILE A 1039 -22.37 -26.67 8.49
CA ILE A 1039 -22.27 -26.95 9.93
C ILE A 1039 -23.65 -27.10 10.55
N VAL A 1040 -24.57 -26.18 10.26
CA VAL A 1040 -25.95 -26.22 10.77
C VAL A 1040 -26.69 -27.47 10.28
N VAL A 1041 -26.58 -27.80 8.99
CA VAL A 1041 -27.21 -29.00 8.42
C VAL A 1041 -26.65 -30.28 9.05
N ARG A 1042 -25.34 -30.34 9.34
CA ARG A 1042 -24.72 -31.49 10.00
C ARG A 1042 -25.21 -31.64 11.44
N ALA A 1043 -25.23 -30.55 12.21
CA ALA A 1043 -25.75 -30.55 13.58
C ALA A 1043 -27.22 -31.00 13.62
N PHE A 1044 -28.03 -30.52 12.67
CA PHE A 1044 -29.43 -30.95 12.52
C PHE A 1044 -29.54 -32.45 12.19
N LYS A 1045 -28.72 -32.97 11.26
CA LYS A 1045 -28.69 -34.41 10.93
C LYS A 1045 -28.29 -35.27 12.13
N GLN A 1046 -27.26 -34.88 12.88
CA GLN A 1046 -26.82 -35.58 14.08
C GLN A 1046 -27.92 -35.61 15.15
N ASN A 1047 -28.58 -34.48 15.40
CA ASN A 1047 -29.71 -34.42 16.33
C ASN A 1047 -30.87 -35.31 15.86
N MET A 1048 -31.20 -35.31 14.57
CA MET A 1048 -32.20 -36.23 14.01
C MET A 1048 -31.83 -37.71 14.14
N GLU A 1049 -30.54 -38.06 14.02
CA GLU A 1049 -30.07 -39.43 14.25
C GLU A 1049 -30.05 -39.82 15.73
N GLU A 1050 -29.69 -38.91 16.63
CA GLU A 1050 -29.81 -39.10 18.08
C GLU A 1050 -31.26 -39.23 18.53
N GLN A 1051 -32.16 -38.44 17.97
CA GLN A 1051 -33.60 -38.59 18.23
C GLN A 1051 -34.12 -39.93 17.69
N LYS A 1052 -33.68 -40.35 16.49
CA LYS A 1052 -34.01 -41.68 15.94
C LYS A 1052 -33.42 -42.83 16.78
N SER A 1053 -32.22 -42.69 17.34
CA SER A 1053 -31.62 -43.70 18.20
C SER A 1053 -32.31 -43.76 19.56
N LYS A 1054 -32.67 -42.61 20.15
CA LYS A 1054 -33.51 -42.51 21.37
C LYS A 1054 -34.90 -43.13 21.16
N LEU A 1055 -35.56 -42.87 20.03
CA LEU A 1055 -36.85 -43.47 19.65
C LEU A 1055 -36.76 -44.99 19.40
N LYS A 1056 -35.63 -45.50 18.88
CA LYS A 1056 -35.40 -46.95 18.75
C LYS A 1056 -35.19 -47.65 20.10
N VAL A 1057 -34.64 -46.97 21.09
CA VAL A 1057 -34.45 -47.54 22.44
C VAL A 1057 -35.76 -47.59 23.23
N THR A 1058 -36.75 -46.76 22.90
CA THR A 1058 -38.10 -46.83 23.51
C THR A 1058 -39.02 -47.87 22.87
N THR A 1059 -38.56 -48.56 21.82
CA THR A 1059 -39.30 -49.64 21.14
C THR A 1059 -38.50 -50.96 21.22
N VAL A 1060 -38.34 -51.47 22.44
CA VAL A 1060 -38.11 -52.89 22.77
C VAL A 1060 -39.06 -53.27 23.89
#